data_AF-A0A970NPH2-F1
#
_entry.id   AF-A0A970NPH2-F1
#
_cell.length_a   1.000
_cell.length_b   1.000
_cell.length_c   1.000
_cell.angle_alpha   90.00
_cell.angle_beta   90.00
_cell.angle_gamma   90.00
#
_symmetry.space_group_name_H-M   'P 1'
#
loop_
_entity.id
_entity.type
_entity.pdbx_description
1 polymer ?
#
loop_
_entity_poly.entity_id
_entity_poly.type
_entity_poly.pdbx_seq_one_letter_code
_entity_poly.pdbx_strand_id
1 'polypeptide(L)'
;MKTCKECGIEYDDYKKFCKKCGSALTEKKKIETMETVKKLVFEERLKADPLNLEILKEFSLFLLENRMFIDTINISLRILAIDENDLITKKTLTKAYLMLNEYEKAIESAEQLVSEKPDDTELLKILINELYAHGKYEKAILYCDKLLALEPLNNKILHTKALSLLLSAQIVEASHIFAKLKKEGFKDLQTLIYAGINCILSNEFEAAIEIFNPVLSDKESSNSDMDINRGFLFMAFCLSQFENTLVEVDEWLSKIDFQILQKNRHPLDVQTYLKLTTSVFELTFARKKLVLSRYKIENFIHKYLDSKSSYLAFYSKDLQAELWYKISLIQAEMRLFDEAKQLLNKSIALMPLKTEYSKTITEVSQLHEDKKRLRKKETIIILSIVTALLLIVYASVYFIKRQKENKAWKVATAERTLEQYKSYIEKYPKGKYTDEARNKLVVSDNRDGKTYKIDKIGQRWWMTENLNVAHFRNGDPIPHIKTDEEWILAGKQGQAAWCYYDNDPANGEIYGKLYNWYAVNDSRGLAPVGYHIPSDAEWLELIDNLGINAGGKLKEIGTKHWNSPNTGATNETGFLAFPGGYRGSDGYFYYIGSNGYWWSSTGFSSENAWYWDVGFDHEDVYYSNYGLKTDGNSVRCFRD
;
A
#
# COMPACT_ATOMS: atom_id res chain seq x y z
N MET A 1 29.63 75.00 0.11
CA MET A 1 29.34 73.79 0.91
C MET A 1 30.38 73.60 2.00
N LYS A 2 29.91 73.43 3.24
CA LYS A 2 30.79 73.09 4.37
C LYS A 2 30.55 71.63 4.75
N THR A 3 31.62 70.90 5.02
CA THR A 3 31.56 69.47 5.33
C THR A 3 31.94 69.25 6.78
N CYS A 4 31.21 68.39 7.48
CA CYS A 4 31.63 67.97 8.81
C CYS A 4 32.76 66.92 8.68
N LYS A 5 33.94 67.20 9.24
CA LYS A 5 35.08 66.27 9.20
C LYS A 5 34.80 64.93 9.88
N GLU A 6 33.97 64.90 10.91
CA GLU A 6 33.70 63.66 11.67
C GLU A 6 32.54 62.85 11.08
N CYS A 7 31.49 63.54 10.63
CA CYS A 7 30.26 62.91 10.20
C CYS A 7 30.18 62.72 8.67
N GLY A 8 31.05 63.37 7.89
CA GLY A 8 31.06 63.34 6.43
C GLY A 8 29.88 64.06 5.76
N ILE A 9 28.94 64.59 6.55
CA ILE A 9 27.71 65.24 6.08
C ILE A 9 28.03 66.65 5.55
N GLU A 10 27.53 66.94 4.36
CA GLU A 10 27.64 68.23 3.69
C GLU A 10 26.42 69.11 4.01
N TYR A 11 26.67 70.40 4.23
CA TYR A 11 25.65 71.39 4.55
C TYR A 11 25.70 72.55 3.54
N ASP A 12 24.51 72.99 3.11
CA ASP A 12 24.31 74.01 2.08
C ASP A 12 24.29 75.46 2.59
N ASP A 13 24.26 75.67 3.91
CA ASP A 13 24.13 77.00 4.55
C ASP A 13 25.44 77.44 5.25
N TYR A 14 25.57 78.74 5.55
CA TYR A 14 26.64 79.43 6.29
C TYR A 14 26.84 78.94 7.74
N LYS A 15 26.11 77.90 8.16
CA LYS A 15 26.16 77.32 9.51
C LYS A 15 27.59 77.01 9.91
N LYS A 16 27.92 77.35 11.15
CA LYS A 16 29.28 77.14 11.70
C LYS A 16 29.48 75.71 12.20
N PHE A 17 28.41 74.96 12.47
CA PHE A 17 28.45 73.66 13.17
C PHE A 17 27.50 72.61 12.58
N CYS A 18 27.91 71.34 12.67
CA CYS A 18 27.19 70.15 12.20
C CYS A 18 25.94 69.90 13.04
N LYS A 19 24.77 69.70 12.41
CA LYS A 19 23.52 69.40 13.13
C LYS A 19 23.52 68.03 13.81
N LYS A 20 24.29 67.06 13.28
CA LYS A 20 24.33 65.69 13.80
C LYS A 20 25.29 65.52 14.98
N CYS A 21 26.47 66.12 14.90
CA CYS A 21 27.54 65.90 15.88
C CYS A 21 28.07 67.19 16.54
N GLY A 22 27.55 68.36 16.19
CA GLY A 22 27.95 69.64 16.80
C GLY A 22 29.33 70.16 16.35
N SER A 23 30.14 69.35 15.67
CA SER A 23 31.50 69.70 15.25
C SER A 23 31.52 70.84 14.22
N ALA A 24 32.55 71.70 14.27
CA ALA A 24 32.70 72.82 13.35
C ALA A 24 32.84 72.34 11.90
N LEU A 25 32.15 73.01 10.97
CA LEU A 25 32.16 72.63 9.56
C LEU A 25 33.36 73.23 8.83
N THR A 26 34.03 72.44 8.00
CA THR A 26 35.18 72.86 7.20
C THR A 26 34.77 73.16 5.77
N GLU A 27 35.18 74.32 5.23
CA GLU A 27 34.95 74.69 3.83
C GLU A 27 35.82 73.85 2.90
N LYS A 28 35.19 73.14 1.95
CA LYS A 28 35.89 72.25 1.01
C LYS A 28 36.64 73.01 -0.09
N LYS A 29 36.33 74.29 -0.30
CA LYS A 29 36.98 75.15 -1.31
C LYS A 29 36.80 76.60 -0.89
N LYS A 30 37.91 77.32 -0.68
CA LYS A 30 37.89 78.77 -0.46
C LYS A 30 37.65 79.39 -1.84
N ILE A 31 36.50 80.03 -2.05
CA ILE A 31 36.28 80.81 -3.27
C ILE A 31 37.37 81.87 -3.29
N GLU A 32 38.12 81.98 -4.38
CA GLU A 32 39.19 82.97 -4.48
C GLU A 32 38.59 84.37 -4.28
N THR A 33 39.32 85.24 -3.59
CA THR A 33 38.86 86.59 -3.27
C THR A 33 38.44 87.34 -4.54
N MET A 34 39.13 87.10 -5.66
CA MET A 34 38.80 87.63 -6.98
C MET A 34 37.42 87.19 -7.49
N GLU A 35 37.04 85.94 -7.29
CA GLU A 35 35.74 85.41 -7.72
C GLU A 35 34.60 85.93 -6.83
N THR A 36 34.88 86.15 -5.54
CA THR A 36 33.92 86.81 -4.63
C THR A 36 33.70 88.28 -5.03
N VAL A 37 34.76 88.99 -5.41
CA VAL A 37 34.67 90.37 -5.92
C VAL A 37 33.90 90.41 -7.25
N LYS A 38 34.18 89.49 -8.18
CA LYS A 38 33.41 89.38 -9.44
C LYS A 38 31.93 89.12 -9.19
N LYS A 39 31.58 88.24 -8.24
CA LYS A 39 30.17 88.00 -7.85
C LYS A 39 29.50 89.30 -7.37
N LEU A 40 30.16 90.07 -6.50
CA LEU A 40 29.66 91.36 -6.03
C LEU A 40 29.48 92.37 -7.16
N VAL A 41 30.39 92.40 -8.15
CA VAL A 41 30.26 93.27 -9.33
C VAL A 41 29.00 92.91 -10.13
N PHE A 42 28.71 91.62 -10.34
CA PHE A 42 27.46 91.19 -10.98
C PHE A 42 26.24 91.61 -10.15
N GLU A 43 26.27 91.41 -8.83
CA GLU A 43 25.16 91.78 -7.93
C GLU A 43 24.90 93.30 -7.92
N GLU A 44 25.94 94.14 -7.89
CA GLU A 44 25.81 95.61 -7.95
C GLU A 44 25.28 96.07 -9.31
N ARG A 45 25.77 95.50 -10.42
CA ARG A 45 25.23 95.80 -11.76
C ARG A 45 23.74 95.45 -11.85
N LEU A 46 23.32 94.35 -11.25
CA LEU A 46 21.91 93.94 -11.18
C LEU A 46 21.08 94.75 -10.17
N LYS A 47 21.69 95.50 -9.23
CA LYS A 47 20.94 96.48 -8.42
C LYS A 47 20.56 97.70 -9.25
N ALA A 48 21.44 98.13 -10.16
CA ALA A 48 21.19 99.26 -11.05
C ALA A 48 20.18 98.90 -12.16
N ASP A 49 20.23 97.67 -12.68
CA ASP A 49 19.28 97.17 -13.68
C ASP A 49 18.90 95.70 -13.38
N PRO A 50 17.84 95.46 -12.58
CA PRO A 50 17.48 94.11 -12.11
C PRO A 50 16.98 93.13 -13.17
N LEU A 51 16.58 93.63 -14.34
CA LEU A 51 15.99 92.85 -15.44
C LEU A 51 16.95 92.71 -16.64
N ASN A 52 18.21 93.14 -16.48
CA ASN A 52 19.19 93.04 -17.55
C ASN A 52 19.52 91.57 -17.89
N LEU A 53 18.95 91.07 -18.98
CA LEU A 53 19.08 89.67 -19.40
C LEU A 53 20.53 89.27 -19.69
N GLU A 54 21.33 90.13 -20.32
CA GLU A 54 22.72 89.83 -20.67
C GLU A 54 23.56 89.61 -19.41
N ILE A 55 23.44 90.51 -18.44
CA ILE A 55 24.15 90.42 -17.16
C ILE A 55 23.67 89.22 -16.34
N LEU A 56 22.36 88.93 -16.32
CA LEU A 56 21.83 87.75 -15.65
C LEU A 56 22.38 86.46 -16.27
N LYS A 57 22.42 86.34 -17.60
CA LYS A 57 22.95 85.16 -18.31
C LYS A 57 24.44 84.96 -18.03
N GLU A 58 25.27 85.99 -18.15
CA GLU A 58 26.69 85.93 -17.76
C GLU A 58 26.88 85.51 -16.30
N PHE A 59 26.05 86.07 -15.41
CA PHE A 59 26.13 85.77 -14.00
C PHE A 59 25.75 84.31 -13.69
N SER A 60 24.72 83.77 -14.33
CA SER A 60 24.29 82.38 -14.15
C SER A 60 25.40 81.38 -14.55
N LEU A 61 26.10 81.64 -15.66
CA LEU A 61 27.20 80.81 -16.14
C LEU A 61 28.40 80.88 -15.20
N PHE A 62 28.76 82.10 -14.78
CA PHE A 62 29.81 82.34 -13.79
C PHE A 62 29.55 81.56 -12.48
N LEU A 63 28.31 81.59 -11.98
CA LEU A 63 27.92 80.87 -10.77
C LEU A 63 28.02 79.36 -10.96
N LEU A 64 27.61 78.83 -12.13
CA LEU A 64 27.70 77.41 -12.44
C LEU A 64 29.16 76.93 -12.48
N GLU A 65 30.04 77.65 -13.17
CA GLU A 65 31.46 77.34 -13.30
C GLU A 65 32.18 77.34 -11.95
N ASN A 66 31.80 78.26 -11.08
CA ASN A 66 32.31 78.36 -9.71
C ASN A 66 31.60 77.43 -8.71
N ARG A 67 30.74 76.51 -9.18
CA ARG A 67 30.04 75.48 -8.38
C ARG A 67 29.07 76.06 -7.33
N MET A 68 28.51 77.24 -7.61
CA MET A 68 27.53 77.93 -6.77
C MET A 68 26.11 77.56 -7.24
N PHE A 69 25.72 76.29 -7.10
CA PHE A 69 24.56 75.72 -7.79
C PHE A 69 23.21 76.28 -7.32
N ILE A 70 23.03 76.56 -6.02
CA ILE A 70 21.79 77.15 -5.50
C ILE A 70 21.57 78.56 -6.06
N ASP A 71 22.63 79.39 -6.03
CA ASP A 71 22.60 80.73 -6.62
C ASP A 71 22.38 80.65 -8.14
N THR A 72 22.99 79.67 -8.81
CA THR A 72 22.78 79.39 -10.23
C THR A 72 21.31 79.12 -10.53
N ILE A 73 20.64 78.27 -9.74
CA ILE A 73 19.21 77.98 -9.89
C ILE A 73 18.38 79.26 -9.73
N ASN A 74 18.62 80.03 -8.67
CA ASN A 74 17.87 81.26 -8.39
C ASN A 74 18.00 82.28 -9.53
N ILE A 75 19.22 82.51 -10.03
CA ILE A 75 19.44 83.42 -11.16
C ILE A 75 18.86 82.84 -12.46
N SER A 76 18.98 81.54 -12.69
CA SER A 76 18.42 80.88 -13.88
C SER A 76 16.90 80.96 -13.92
N LEU A 77 16.21 80.73 -12.79
CA LEU A 77 14.75 80.88 -12.70
C LEU A 77 14.31 82.34 -12.93
N ARG A 78 15.10 83.33 -12.47
CA ARG A 78 14.84 84.75 -12.77
C ARG A 78 14.95 85.05 -14.26
N ILE A 79 15.96 84.50 -14.95
CA ILE A 79 16.10 84.64 -16.39
C ILE A 79 14.89 84.01 -17.09
N LEU A 80 14.50 82.80 -16.72
CA LEU A 80 13.36 82.09 -17.34
C LEU A 80 12.00 82.74 -17.06
N ALA A 81 11.88 83.53 -15.98
CA ALA A 81 10.69 84.35 -15.74
C ALA A 81 10.58 85.55 -16.70
N ILE A 82 11.69 85.97 -17.32
CA ILE A 82 11.75 87.08 -18.28
C ILE A 82 11.78 86.55 -19.72
N ASP A 83 12.57 85.51 -19.96
CA ASP A 83 12.77 84.84 -21.25
C ASP A 83 12.58 83.32 -21.06
N GLU A 84 11.33 82.88 -21.16
CA GLU A 84 10.92 81.49 -20.92
C GLU A 84 11.60 80.51 -21.90
N ASN A 85 12.03 80.96 -23.08
CA ASN A 85 12.59 80.11 -24.13
C ASN A 85 14.13 80.13 -24.18
N ASP A 86 14.79 80.68 -23.16
CA ASP A 86 16.24 80.74 -23.12
C ASP A 86 16.90 79.37 -22.88
N LEU A 87 17.25 78.71 -23.98
CA LEU A 87 17.82 77.37 -23.96
C LEU A 87 19.14 77.27 -23.19
N ILE A 88 20.00 78.29 -23.26
CA ILE A 88 21.29 78.28 -22.56
C ILE A 88 21.05 78.24 -21.06
N THR A 89 20.13 79.08 -20.56
CA THR A 89 19.76 79.12 -19.15
C THR A 89 19.07 77.83 -18.72
N LYS A 90 18.14 77.28 -19.51
CA LYS A 90 17.55 75.97 -19.19
C LYS A 90 18.62 74.88 -19.08
N LYS A 91 19.63 74.84 -19.97
CA LYS A 91 20.76 73.88 -19.90
C LYS A 91 21.61 74.11 -18.64
N THR A 92 21.87 75.35 -18.29
CA THR A 92 22.56 75.76 -17.05
C THR A 92 21.80 75.32 -15.80
N LEU A 93 20.47 75.51 -15.80
CA LEU A 93 19.57 75.11 -14.72
C LEU A 93 19.54 73.59 -14.55
N THR A 94 19.39 72.83 -15.63
CA THR A 94 19.45 71.36 -15.61
C THR A 94 20.78 70.87 -15.02
N LYS A 95 21.92 71.44 -15.44
CA LYS A 95 23.24 71.09 -14.88
C LYS A 95 23.32 71.41 -13.39
N ALA A 96 22.78 72.54 -12.94
CA ALA A 96 22.76 72.88 -11.52
C ALA A 96 21.92 71.89 -10.70
N TYR A 97 20.75 71.47 -11.19
CA TYR A 97 19.93 70.44 -10.54
C TYR A 97 20.67 69.09 -10.45
N LEU A 98 21.35 68.67 -11.53
CA LEU A 98 22.15 67.43 -11.52
C LEU A 98 23.27 67.49 -10.47
N MET A 99 23.99 68.62 -10.38
CA MET A 99 25.09 68.79 -9.43
C MET A 99 24.63 68.82 -7.96
N LEU A 100 23.34 69.11 -7.71
CA LEU A 100 22.70 69.06 -6.39
C LEU A 100 21.97 67.74 -6.11
N ASN A 101 22.03 66.76 -7.01
CA ASN A 101 21.29 65.50 -6.92
C ASN A 101 19.76 65.70 -6.91
N GLU A 102 19.23 66.79 -7.47
CA GLU A 102 17.79 67.04 -7.64
C GLU A 102 17.27 66.40 -8.95
N TYR A 103 17.34 65.07 -9.03
CA TYR A 103 17.18 64.33 -10.28
C TYR A 103 15.81 64.44 -10.94
N GLU A 104 14.71 64.52 -10.17
CA GLU A 104 13.36 64.64 -10.75
C GLU A 104 13.21 65.95 -11.52
N LYS A 105 13.66 67.06 -10.92
CA LYS A 105 13.65 68.39 -11.57
C LYS A 105 14.64 68.47 -12.72
N ALA A 106 15.79 67.80 -12.59
CA ALA A 106 16.77 67.72 -13.68
C ALA A 106 16.19 66.98 -14.90
N ILE A 107 15.50 65.85 -14.68
CA ILE A 107 14.83 65.10 -15.75
C ILE A 107 13.73 65.93 -16.39
N GLU A 108 12.86 66.57 -15.60
CA GLU A 108 11.77 67.43 -16.12
C GLU A 108 12.32 68.58 -16.98
N SER A 109 13.31 69.30 -16.47
CA SER A 109 13.98 70.40 -17.19
C SER A 109 14.68 69.89 -18.47
N ALA A 110 15.30 68.71 -18.42
CA ALA A 110 15.91 68.08 -19.59
C ALA A 110 14.88 67.61 -20.63
N GLU A 111 13.74 67.05 -20.23
CA GLU A 111 12.66 66.65 -21.14
C GLU A 111 12.05 67.86 -21.86
N GLN A 112 11.86 68.98 -21.16
CA GLN A 112 11.41 70.23 -21.76
C GLN A 112 12.42 70.73 -22.81
N LEU A 113 13.71 70.74 -22.48
CA LEU A 113 14.78 71.11 -23.41
C LEU A 113 14.80 70.24 -24.68
N VAL A 114 14.61 68.92 -24.53
CA VAL A 114 14.55 67.99 -25.67
C VAL A 114 13.30 68.23 -26.53
N SER A 115 12.20 68.70 -25.94
CA SER A 115 10.99 69.05 -26.72
C SER A 115 11.21 70.27 -27.63
N GLU A 116 12.05 71.21 -27.21
CA GLU A 116 12.40 72.43 -27.97
C GLU A 116 13.51 72.17 -28.99
N LYS A 117 14.47 71.29 -28.65
CA LYS A 117 15.55 70.85 -29.54
C LYS A 117 15.67 69.33 -29.56
N PRO A 118 14.89 68.64 -30.42
CA PRO A 118 14.89 67.19 -30.48
C PRO A 118 16.21 66.58 -30.98
N ASP A 119 17.03 67.37 -31.69
CA ASP A 119 18.27 66.90 -32.34
C ASP A 119 19.55 67.13 -31.50
N ASP A 120 19.44 67.65 -30.26
CA ASP A 120 20.60 67.87 -29.38
C ASP A 120 21.11 66.53 -28.78
N THR A 121 22.14 65.96 -29.41
CA THR A 121 22.68 64.65 -29.04
C THR A 121 23.36 64.63 -27.67
N GLU A 122 23.92 65.75 -27.20
CA GLU A 122 24.56 65.83 -25.88
C GLU A 122 23.49 65.79 -24.79
N LEU A 123 22.41 66.55 -24.97
CA LEU A 123 21.27 66.57 -24.06
C LEU A 123 20.57 65.21 -24.00
N LEU A 124 20.35 64.56 -25.15
CA LEU A 124 19.81 63.20 -25.20
C LEU A 124 20.69 62.20 -24.43
N LYS A 125 22.02 62.28 -24.57
CA LYS A 125 22.96 61.40 -23.84
C LYS A 125 22.87 61.60 -22.33
N ILE A 126 22.79 62.85 -21.86
CA ILE A 126 22.61 63.16 -20.43
C ILE A 126 21.28 62.57 -19.94
N LEU A 127 20.19 62.86 -20.64
CA LEU A 127 18.85 62.41 -20.27
C LEU A 127 18.74 60.88 -20.21
N ILE A 128 19.28 60.16 -21.20
CA ILE A 128 19.32 58.68 -21.22
C ILE A 128 20.04 58.12 -20.00
N ASN A 129 21.22 58.66 -19.67
CA ASN A 129 22.01 58.16 -18.54
C ASN A 129 21.28 58.39 -17.21
N GLU A 130 20.64 59.55 -17.02
CA GLU A 130 19.90 59.86 -15.81
C GLU A 130 18.62 59.01 -15.68
N LEU A 131 17.85 58.87 -16.77
CA LEU A 131 16.66 58.02 -16.77
C LEU A 131 17.01 56.56 -16.49
N TYR A 132 18.10 56.06 -17.05
CA TYR A 132 18.60 54.71 -16.79
C TYR A 132 19.02 54.53 -15.32
N ALA A 133 19.84 55.44 -14.78
CA ALA A 133 20.33 55.36 -13.41
C ALA A 133 19.22 55.42 -12.35
N HIS A 134 18.10 56.07 -12.67
CA HIS A 134 16.96 56.27 -11.76
C HIS A 134 15.77 55.33 -12.04
N GLY A 135 15.98 54.27 -12.82
CA GLY A 135 14.99 53.21 -13.03
C GLY A 135 13.82 53.58 -13.94
N LYS A 136 13.92 54.68 -14.72
CA LYS A 136 12.90 55.11 -15.68
C LYS A 136 13.15 54.49 -17.07
N TYR A 137 13.20 53.15 -17.12
CA TYR A 137 13.68 52.40 -18.29
C TYR A 137 12.86 52.62 -19.57
N GLU A 138 11.52 52.68 -19.49
CA GLU A 138 10.66 52.92 -20.66
C GLU A 138 10.96 54.27 -21.33
N LYS A 139 11.16 55.32 -20.52
CA LYS A 139 11.57 56.63 -21.03
C LYS A 139 13.00 56.58 -21.59
N ALA A 140 13.92 55.89 -20.91
CA ALA A 140 15.29 55.73 -21.40
C ALA A 140 15.31 55.05 -22.79
N ILE A 141 14.48 54.01 -23.00
CA ILE A 141 14.33 53.33 -24.29
C ILE A 141 13.83 54.30 -25.38
N LEU A 142 12.79 55.09 -25.08
CA LEU A 142 12.26 56.11 -25.99
C LEU A 142 13.35 57.11 -26.44
N TYR A 143 14.15 57.64 -25.51
CA TYR A 143 15.20 58.60 -25.86
C TYR A 143 16.42 57.94 -26.51
N CYS A 144 16.73 56.69 -26.18
CA CYS A 144 17.70 55.89 -26.92
C CYS A 144 17.29 55.76 -28.40
N ASP A 145 16.01 55.52 -28.69
CA ASP A 145 15.51 55.42 -30.06
C ASP A 145 15.61 56.74 -30.83
N LYS A 146 15.28 57.86 -30.18
CA LYS A 146 15.50 59.19 -30.76
C LYS A 146 16.98 59.44 -31.09
N LEU A 147 17.88 59.11 -30.16
CA LEU A 147 19.32 59.29 -30.38
C LEU A 147 19.87 58.34 -31.44
N LEU A 148 19.42 57.08 -31.50
CA LEU A 148 19.83 56.11 -32.51
C LEU A 148 19.29 56.44 -33.91
N ALA A 149 18.19 57.18 -34.02
CA ALA A 149 17.75 57.73 -35.30
C ALA A 149 18.74 58.77 -35.86
N LEU A 150 19.42 59.51 -34.98
CA LEU A 150 20.44 60.50 -35.34
C LEU A 150 21.85 59.88 -35.47
N GLU A 151 22.19 58.93 -34.60
CA GLU A 151 23.48 58.24 -34.54
C GLU A 151 23.31 56.69 -34.64
N PRO A 152 23.00 56.12 -35.82
CA PRO A 152 22.65 54.69 -35.95
C PRO A 152 23.76 53.69 -35.59
N LEU A 153 25.03 54.14 -35.59
CA LEU A 153 26.22 53.34 -35.29
C LEU A 153 26.70 53.51 -33.83
N ASN A 154 25.90 54.16 -32.97
CA ASN A 154 26.27 54.34 -31.58
C ASN A 154 26.04 53.07 -30.74
N ASN A 155 27.01 52.16 -30.77
CA ASN A 155 26.95 50.88 -30.05
C ASN A 155 26.81 51.05 -28.52
N LYS A 156 27.31 52.15 -27.95
CA LYS A 156 27.17 52.41 -26.51
C LYS A 156 25.71 52.69 -26.13
N ILE A 157 25.02 53.51 -26.92
CA ILE A 157 23.59 53.79 -26.71
C ILE A 157 22.74 52.56 -27.02
N LEU A 158 23.11 51.82 -28.06
CA LEU A 158 22.46 50.56 -28.39
C LEU A 158 22.57 49.54 -27.23
N HIS A 159 23.74 49.47 -26.57
CA HIS A 159 23.94 48.67 -25.37
C HIS A 159 23.11 49.18 -24.18
N THR A 160 23.08 50.49 -23.92
CA THR A 160 22.20 51.07 -22.86
C THR A 160 20.72 50.79 -23.13
N LYS A 161 20.28 50.84 -24.39
CA LYS A 161 18.93 50.45 -24.80
C LYS A 161 18.66 48.99 -24.47
N ALA A 162 19.58 48.09 -24.83
CA ALA A 162 19.44 46.66 -24.56
C ALA A 162 19.35 46.35 -23.06
N LEU A 163 20.18 46.98 -22.23
CA LEU A 163 20.10 46.86 -20.76
C LEU A 163 18.79 47.42 -20.20
N SER A 164 18.32 48.57 -20.71
CA SER A 164 17.04 49.15 -20.30
C SER A 164 15.88 48.21 -20.62
N LEU A 165 15.91 47.58 -21.82
CA LEU A 165 14.93 46.57 -22.23
C LEU A 165 14.92 45.38 -21.28
N LEU A 166 16.08 44.85 -20.89
CA LEU A 166 16.16 43.77 -19.90
C LEU A 166 15.54 44.14 -18.55
N LEU A 167 15.87 45.34 -18.04
CA LEU A 167 15.34 45.84 -16.76
C LEU A 167 13.83 46.14 -16.82
N SER A 168 13.29 46.43 -18.00
CA SER A 168 11.86 46.51 -18.28
C SER A 168 11.19 45.17 -18.60
N ALA A 169 11.92 44.04 -18.46
CA ALA A 169 11.44 42.69 -18.76
C ALA A 169 11.06 42.45 -20.24
N GLN A 170 11.64 43.20 -21.18
CA GLN A 170 11.45 43.06 -22.63
C GLN A 170 12.59 42.25 -23.25
N ILE A 171 12.71 40.97 -22.84
CA ILE A 171 13.88 40.13 -23.14
C ILE A 171 14.06 39.83 -24.64
N VAL A 172 12.97 39.62 -25.37
CA VAL A 172 13.03 39.23 -26.79
C VAL A 172 13.67 40.35 -27.60
N GLU A 173 13.19 41.58 -27.43
CA GLU A 173 13.75 42.76 -28.12
C GLU A 173 15.20 43.01 -27.72
N ALA A 174 15.52 42.90 -26.42
CA ALA A 174 16.89 43.01 -25.93
C ALA A 174 17.81 41.98 -26.61
N SER A 175 17.36 40.73 -26.76
CA SER A 175 18.13 39.64 -27.37
C SER A 175 18.53 39.93 -28.82
N HIS A 176 17.65 40.55 -29.60
CA HIS A 176 17.94 40.96 -30.97
C HIS A 176 19.05 42.01 -31.01
N ILE A 177 19.01 42.96 -30.07
CA ILE A 177 20.03 44.01 -29.97
C ILE A 177 21.37 43.42 -29.54
N PHE A 178 21.40 42.54 -28.53
CA PHE A 178 22.62 41.88 -28.08
C PHE A 178 23.24 40.98 -29.16
N ALA A 179 22.43 40.31 -29.98
CA ALA A 179 22.92 39.57 -31.14
C ALA A 179 23.64 40.48 -32.16
N LYS A 180 23.14 41.72 -32.37
CA LYS A 180 23.83 42.73 -33.19
C LYS A 180 25.13 43.18 -32.53
N LEU A 181 25.11 43.53 -31.24
CA LEU A 181 26.29 43.96 -30.49
C LEU A 181 27.40 42.91 -30.48
N LYS A 182 27.05 41.62 -30.37
CA LYS A 182 28.00 40.50 -30.49
C LYS A 182 28.72 40.50 -31.84
N LYS A 183 28.00 40.74 -32.94
CA LYS A 183 28.59 40.82 -34.30
C LYS A 183 29.57 41.98 -34.42
N GLU A 184 29.31 43.08 -33.71
CA GLU A 184 30.19 44.25 -33.60
C GLU A 184 31.37 44.05 -32.61
N GLY A 185 31.54 42.84 -32.05
CA GLY A 185 32.68 42.46 -31.23
C GLY A 185 32.52 42.66 -29.72
N PHE A 186 31.31 42.98 -29.23
CA PHE A 186 31.03 43.03 -27.79
C PHE A 186 31.04 41.61 -27.19
N LYS A 187 31.70 41.46 -26.03
CA LYS A 187 31.93 40.16 -25.37
C LYS A 187 31.58 40.17 -23.88
N ASP A 188 30.85 41.17 -23.41
CA ASP A 188 30.36 41.18 -22.03
C ASP A 188 29.35 40.04 -21.81
N LEU A 189 29.13 39.72 -20.53
CA LEU A 189 28.33 38.59 -20.10
C LEU A 189 26.90 38.65 -20.65
N GLN A 190 26.22 39.78 -20.49
CA GLN A 190 24.86 40.00 -20.97
C GLN A 190 24.79 39.82 -22.49
N THR A 191 25.69 40.47 -23.23
CA THR A 191 25.73 40.37 -24.69
C THR A 191 25.81 38.93 -25.16
N LEU A 192 26.70 38.12 -24.57
CA LEU A 192 26.87 36.73 -24.99
C LEU A 192 25.66 35.87 -24.60
N ILE A 193 25.14 36.01 -23.37
CA ILE A 193 23.97 35.24 -22.92
C ILE A 193 22.74 35.53 -23.80
N TYR A 194 22.40 36.81 -23.98
CA TYR A 194 21.20 37.17 -24.73
C TYR A 194 21.36 37.01 -26.25
N ALA A 195 22.59 37.06 -26.79
CA ALA A 195 22.84 36.63 -28.15
C ALA A 195 22.63 35.11 -28.32
N GLY A 196 23.04 34.28 -27.34
CA GLY A 196 22.74 32.84 -27.34
C GLY A 196 21.24 32.56 -27.28
N ILE A 197 20.50 33.30 -26.44
CA ILE A 197 19.02 33.23 -26.40
C ILE A 197 18.42 33.60 -27.76
N ASN A 198 18.98 34.59 -28.46
CA ASN A 198 18.50 34.98 -29.79
C ASN A 198 18.67 33.87 -30.84
N CYS A 199 19.79 33.14 -30.80
CA CYS A 199 20.00 31.94 -31.62
C CYS A 199 18.92 30.88 -31.34
N ILE A 200 18.57 30.65 -30.08
CA ILE A 200 17.49 29.72 -29.70
C ILE A 200 16.13 30.16 -30.23
N LEU A 201 15.79 31.45 -30.13
CA LEU A 201 14.56 32.01 -30.70
C LEU A 201 14.48 31.81 -32.23
N SER A 202 15.65 31.66 -32.88
CA SER A 202 15.79 31.39 -34.31
C SER A 202 15.97 29.88 -34.61
N ASN A 203 15.84 28.99 -33.63
CA ASN A 203 16.08 27.54 -33.71
C ASN A 203 17.52 27.14 -34.11
N GLU A 204 18.52 27.99 -33.84
CA GLU A 204 19.95 27.71 -34.08
C GLU A 204 20.62 27.19 -32.79
N PHE A 205 20.36 25.92 -32.43
CA PHE A 205 20.75 25.36 -31.12
C PHE A 205 22.27 25.15 -30.99
N GLU A 206 22.95 24.68 -32.04
CA GLU A 206 24.40 24.47 -32.03
C GLU A 206 25.14 25.80 -31.85
N ALA A 207 24.72 26.84 -32.59
CA ALA A 207 25.28 28.18 -32.47
C ALA A 207 25.09 28.75 -31.06
N ALA A 208 23.92 28.52 -30.44
CA ALA A 208 23.67 28.93 -29.06
C ALA A 208 24.62 28.23 -28.07
N ILE A 209 24.86 26.92 -28.24
CA ILE A 209 25.80 26.14 -27.41
C ILE A 209 27.23 26.69 -27.51
N GLU A 210 27.70 26.98 -28.73
CA GLU A 210 29.03 27.56 -28.95
C GLU A 210 29.21 28.92 -28.26
N ILE A 211 28.13 29.72 -28.18
CA ILE A 211 28.14 31.02 -27.51
C ILE A 211 28.13 30.85 -25.99
N PHE A 212 27.34 29.92 -25.46
CA PHE A 212 27.18 29.71 -24.02
C PHE A 212 28.39 29.04 -23.36
N ASN A 213 28.97 28.03 -24.00
CA ASN A 213 30.06 27.22 -23.45
C ASN A 213 31.19 28.05 -22.80
N PRO A 214 31.84 29.00 -23.50
CA PRO A 214 32.97 29.75 -22.92
C PRO A 214 32.57 30.71 -21.79
N VAL A 215 31.28 31.00 -21.64
CA VAL A 215 30.77 31.99 -20.67
C VAL A 215 30.21 31.32 -19.41
N LEU A 216 29.75 30.07 -19.54
CA LEU A 216 29.06 29.34 -18.50
C LEU A 216 29.90 28.20 -17.89
N SER A 217 30.93 27.67 -18.58
CA SER A 217 31.70 26.50 -18.16
C SER A 217 32.41 26.66 -16.81
N ASP A 218 33.00 27.84 -16.57
CA ASP A 218 33.86 28.08 -15.40
C ASP A 218 33.08 28.62 -14.19
N LYS A 219 31.74 28.69 -14.30
CA LYS A 219 30.87 29.24 -13.26
C LYS A 219 30.27 28.10 -12.46
N GLU A 220 30.97 27.72 -11.39
CA GLU A 220 30.66 26.55 -10.54
C GLU A 220 29.39 26.69 -9.66
N SER A 221 28.33 27.37 -10.13
CA SER A 221 27.15 27.87 -9.40
C SER A 221 27.37 29.26 -8.78
N SER A 222 26.89 30.32 -9.45
CA SER A 222 26.77 31.64 -8.82
C SER A 222 25.33 31.86 -8.40
N ASN A 223 25.04 31.49 -7.15
CA ASN A 223 23.72 31.51 -6.48
C ASN A 223 23.12 32.92 -6.25
N SER A 224 23.32 33.88 -7.17
CA SER A 224 22.70 35.21 -7.08
C SER A 224 22.46 35.94 -8.41
N ASP A 225 23.12 35.55 -9.52
CA ASP A 225 23.03 36.29 -10.79
C ASP A 225 21.88 35.78 -11.68
N MET A 226 21.01 36.70 -12.09
CA MET A 226 19.83 36.40 -12.92
C MET A 226 20.21 35.89 -14.32
N ASP A 227 21.15 36.57 -14.97
CA ASP A 227 21.50 36.33 -16.36
C ASP A 227 22.17 34.96 -16.50
N ILE A 228 23.05 34.61 -15.55
CA ILE A 228 23.74 33.31 -15.50
C ILE A 228 22.72 32.16 -15.32
N ASN A 229 21.77 32.31 -14.40
CA ASN A 229 20.71 31.30 -14.19
C ASN A 229 19.85 31.12 -15.44
N ARG A 230 19.54 32.21 -16.16
CA ARG A 230 18.88 32.14 -17.46
C ARG A 230 19.76 31.44 -18.50
N GLY A 231 21.05 31.75 -18.54
CA GLY A 231 22.02 31.05 -19.39
C GLY A 231 22.01 29.54 -19.19
N PHE A 232 22.06 29.06 -17.95
CA PHE A 232 21.99 27.63 -17.62
C PHE A 232 20.67 26.98 -18.08
N LEU A 233 19.52 27.64 -17.87
CA LEU A 233 18.22 27.15 -18.33
C LEU A 233 18.18 26.97 -19.85
N PHE A 234 18.62 27.99 -20.59
CA PHE A 234 18.59 27.98 -22.04
C PHE A 234 19.65 27.04 -22.63
N MET A 235 20.80 26.87 -21.97
CA MET A 235 21.79 25.85 -22.31
C MET A 235 21.24 24.43 -22.14
N ALA A 236 20.60 24.14 -21.00
CA ALA A 236 19.93 22.85 -20.80
C ALA A 236 18.85 22.61 -21.86
N PHE A 237 18.07 23.63 -22.21
CA PHE A 237 17.08 23.54 -23.28
C PHE A 237 17.71 23.22 -24.64
N CYS A 238 18.79 23.90 -25.04
CA CYS A 238 19.51 23.58 -26.27
C CYS A 238 19.96 22.13 -26.31
N LEU A 239 20.63 21.67 -25.24
CA LEU A 239 21.15 20.31 -25.16
C LEU A 239 20.03 19.28 -25.28
N SER A 240 18.85 19.55 -24.73
CA SER A 240 17.68 18.66 -24.81
C SER A 240 17.14 18.45 -26.23
N GLN A 241 17.60 19.22 -27.22
CA GLN A 241 17.25 19.00 -28.64
C GLN A 241 18.10 17.93 -29.32
N PHE A 242 19.19 17.49 -28.67
CA PHE A 242 20.12 16.52 -29.22
C PHE A 242 19.98 15.14 -28.56
N GLU A 243 20.41 14.09 -29.28
CA GLU A 243 20.41 12.74 -28.73
C GLU A 243 21.56 12.52 -27.75
N ASN A 244 21.35 11.67 -26.74
CA ASN A 244 22.36 11.25 -25.74
C ASN A 244 22.90 12.36 -24.83
N THR A 245 22.23 13.51 -24.75
CA THR A 245 22.65 14.67 -23.93
C THR A 245 21.97 14.74 -22.55
N LEU A 246 21.21 13.71 -22.14
CA LEU A 246 20.41 13.75 -20.91
C LEU A 246 21.25 13.97 -19.65
N VAL A 247 22.49 13.47 -19.64
CA VAL A 247 23.42 13.65 -18.51
C VAL A 247 23.85 15.10 -18.41
N GLU A 248 24.21 15.72 -19.53
CA GLU A 248 24.60 17.12 -19.61
C GLU A 248 23.42 18.04 -19.27
N VAL A 249 22.22 17.73 -19.77
CA VAL A 249 20.98 18.46 -19.41
C VAL A 249 20.78 18.46 -17.89
N ASP A 250 20.96 17.30 -17.26
CA ASP A 250 20.84 17.16 -15.80
C ASP A 250 21.93 17.93 -15.04
N GLU A 251 23.15 17.92 -15.55
CA GLU A 251 24.26 18.69 -14.99
C GLU A 251 23.93 20.19 -15.00
N TRP A 252 23.48 20.73 -16.14
CA TRP A 252 23.14 22.16 -16.25
C TRP A 252 21.92 22.54 -15.40
N LEU A 253 20.90 21.70 -15.34
CA LEU A 253 19.75 21.92 -14.47
C LEU A 253 20.12 21.94 -12.99
N SER A 254 21.11 21.14 -12.57
CA SER A 254 21.58 21.12 -11.17
C SER A 254 22.30 22.41 -10.75
N LYS A 255 22.78 23.20 -11.72
CA LYS A 255 23.47 24.49 -11.49
C LYS A 255 22.49 25.67 -11.33
N ILE A 256 21.20 25.48 -11.60
CA ILE A 256 20.18 26.54 -11.57
C ILE A 256 19.62 26.72 -10.15
N ASP A 257 19.64 27.95 -9.65
CA ASP A 257 18.82 28.38 -8.53
C ASP A 257 17.45 28.89 -9.02
N PHE A 258 16.45 28.01 -8.95
CA PHE A 258 15.09 28.34 -9.39
C PHE A 258 14.41 29.41 -8.54
N GLN A 259 14.86 29.69 -7.30
CA GLN A 259 14.28 30.76 -6.48
C GLN A 259 14.57 32.14 -7.09
N ILE A 260 15.75 32.30 -7.71
CA ILE A 260 16.15 33.52 -8.39
C ILE A 260 15.27 33.76 -9.61
N LEU A 261 15.15 32.76 -10.50
CA LEU A 261 14.28 32.82 -11.67
C LEU A 261 12.80 33.04 -11.27
N GLN A 262 12.39 32.56 -10.10
CA GLN A 262 11.04 32.78 -9.57
C GLN A 262 10.84 34.22 -9.10
N LYS A 263 11.83 34.82 -8.42
CA LYS A 263 11.76 36.20 -7.92
C LYS A 263 11.63 37.23 -9.06
N ASN A 264 12.26 36.97 -10.21
CA ASN A 264 12.19 37.85 -11.39
C ASN A 264 11.53 37.12 -12.56
N ARG A 265 10.32 36.62 -12.30
CA ARG A 265 9.52 35.83 -13.22
C ARG A 265 9.42 36.49 -14.61
N HIS A 266 9.79 35.75 -15.65
CA HIS A 266 9.58 36.14 -17.03
C HIS A 266 8.87 35.03 -17.84
N PRO A 267 7.89 35.34 -18.70
CA PRO A 267 7.15 34.33 -19.49
C PRO A 267 8.03 33.43 -20.36
N LEU A 268 9.10 33.98 -20.93
CA LEU A 268 10.03 33.22 -21.78
C LEU A 268 10.74 32.11 -21.01
N ASP A 269 11.16 32.37 -19.76
CA ASP A 269 11.85 31.37 -18.93
C ASP A 269 10.90 30.18 -18.63
N VAL A 270 9.63 30.47 -18.35
CA VAL A 270 8.59 29.45 -18.12
C VAL A 270 8.35 28.61 -19.36
N GLN A 271 8.24 29.25 -20.52
CA GLN A 271 8.04 28.54 -21.79
C GLN A 271 9.25 27.66 -22.14
N THR A 272 10.47 28.16 -21.94
CA THR A 272 11.71 27.41 -22.18
C THR A 272 11.81 26.20 -21.26
N TYR A 273 11.54 26.35 -19.95
CA TYR A 273 11.55 25.22 -19.02
C TYR A 273 10.51 24.15 -19.39
N LEU A 274 9.30 24.55 -19.84
CA LEU A 274 8.31 23.59 -20.31
C LEU A 274 8.81 22.83 -21.55
N LYS A 275 9.33 23.53 -22.55
CA LYS A 275 9.85 22.88 -23.77
C LYS A 275 10.97 21.91 -23.42
N LEU A 276 11.89 22.32 -22.54
CA LEU A 276 12.95 21.47 -21.99
C LEU A 276 12.38 20.20 -21.33
N THR A 277 11.46 20.33 -20.37
CA THR A 277 10.86 19.16 -19.70
C THR A 277 10.14 18.23 -20.67
N THR A 278 9.48 18.78 -21.70
CA THR A 278 8.84 18.00 -22.77
C THR A 278 9.89 17.24 -23.60
N SER A 279 10.96 17.90 -24.02
CA SER A 279 12.06 17.26 -24.78
C SER A 279 12.77 16.19 -23.95
N VAL A 280 13.05 16.43 -22.68
CA VAL A 280 13.64 15.43 -21.76
C VAL A 280 12.71 14.22 -21.62
N PHE A 281 11.41 14.46 -21.49
CA PHE A 281 10.42 13.39 -21.45
C PHE A 281 10.44 12.55 -22.73
N GLU A 282 10.43 13.20 -23.90
CA GLU A 282 10.49 12.51 -25.20
C GLU A 282 11.80 11.72 -25.37
N LEU A 283 12.96 12.30 -25.05
CA LEU A 283 14.25 11.59 -25.08
C LEU A 283 14.27 10.37 -24.15
N THR A 284 13.64 10.48 -22.99
CA THR A 284 13.61 9.41 -21.99
C THR A 284 12.63 8.28 -22.37
N PHE A 285 11.48 8.62 -22.99
CA PHE A 285 10.35 7.69 -23.11
C PHE A 285 9.89 7.40 -24.55
N ALA A 286 10.18 8.24 -25.55
CA ALA A 286 9.74 8.03 -26.93
C ALA A 286 10.46 6.87 -27.65
N ARG A 287 11.60 6.39 -27.15
CA ARG A 287 12.38 5.27 -27.73
C ARG A 287 12.03 3.90 -27.13
N LYS A 288 10.75 3.51 -27.23
CA LYS A 288 10.20 2.12 -27.25
C LYS A 288 10.92 0.99 -26.46
N LYS A 289 11.51 1.23 -25.28
CA LYS A 289 11.93 0.14 -24.36
C LYS A 289 11.12 0.19 -23.07
N LEU A 290 9.94 -0.41 -23.19
CA LEU A 290 8.80 -0.35 -22.27
C LEU A 290 8.98 -1.12 -20.94
N VAL A 291 10.16 -1.69 -20.67
CA VAL A 291 10.34 -2.74 -19.65
C VAL A 291 10.69 -2.19 -18.25
N LEU A 292 11.14 -0.93 -18.12
CA LEU A 292 11.52 -0.31 -16.83
C LEU A 292 10.74 0.98 -16.52
N SER A 293 9.52 1.08 -17.05
CA SER A 293 8.89 2.34 -17.40
C SER A 293 8.13 3.04 -16.26
N ARG A 294 7.54 2.32 -15.31
CA ARG A 294 6.80 2.94 -14.19
C ARG A 294 7.69 3.76 -13.25
N TYR A 295 8.73 3.14 -12.69
CA TYR A 295 9.65 3.79 -11.75
C TYR A 295 10.37 5.00 -12.38
N LYS A 296 10.73 4.90 -13.67
CA LYS A 296 11.34 6.01 -14.41
C LYS A 296 10.37 7.18 -14.60
N ILE A 297 9.10 6.92 -14.89
CA ILE A 297 8.07 7.97 -15.01
C ILE A 297 7.83 8.63 -13.64
N GLU A 298 7.73 7.86 -12.56
CA GLU A 298 7.56 8.41 -11.20
C GLU A 298 8.76 9.27 -10.78
N ASN A 299 9.99 8.83 -11.06
CA ASN A 299 11.19 9.62 -10.82
C ASN A 299 11.23 10.90 -11.67
N PHE A 300 10.83 10.83 -12.94
CA PHE A 300 10.72 11.99 -13.82
C PHE A 300 9.71 12.99 -13.25
N ILE A 301 8.52 12.53 -12.87
CA ILE A 301 7.48 13.37 -12.26
C ILE A 301 8.01 14.02 -10.98
N HIS A 302 8.61 13.25 -10.08
CA HIS A 302 9.16 13.79 -8.85
C HIS A 302 10.23 14.85 -9.11
N LYS A 303 11.16 14.59 -10.05
CA LYS A 303 12.29 15.47 -10.33
C LYS A 303 11.87 16.78 -11.00
N TYR A 304 11.11 16.69 -12.10
CA TYR A 304 10.82 17.85 -12.97
C TYR A 304 9.45 18.49 -12.72
N LEU A 305 8.52 17.82 -12.02
CA LEU A 305 7.15 18.31 -11.81
C LEU A 305 6.78 18.55 -10.35
N ASP A 306 6.98 17.56 -9.46
CA ASP A 306 6.39 17.55 -8.11
C ASP A 306 7.36 18.00 -6.99
N SER A 307 8.67 18.10 -7.23
CA SER A 307 9.61 18.54 -6.18
C SER A 307 9.31 19.97 -5.72
N LYS A 308 9.52 20.28 -4.42
CA LYS A 308 9.43 21.65 -3.85
C LYS A 308 10.36 22.67 -4.55
N SER A 309 11.29 22.17 -5.37
CA SER A 309 12.24 22.89 -6.22
C SER A 309 11.80 23.05 -7.68
N SER A 310 10.63 22.53 -8.10
CA SER A 310 10.20 22.61 -9.50
C SER A 310 9.73 24.03 -9.84
N TYR A 311 10.32 24.59 -10.90
CA TYR A 311 9.95 25.91 -11.43
C TYR A 311 8.47 25.98 -11.86
N LEU A 312 7.89 24.82 -12.21
CA LEU A 312 6.53 24.67 -12.70
C LEU A 312 5.46 24.68 -11.61
N ALA A 313 5.78 24.34 -10.35
CA ALA A 313 4.79 24.25 -9.27
C ALA A 313 3.98 25.55 -9.06
N PHE A 314 4.49 26.69 -9.54
CA PHE A 314 3.88 28.00 -9.35
C PHE A 314 3.19 28.59 -10.59
N TYR A 315 3.30 28.01 -11.81
CA TYR A 315 2.90 28.73 -13.04
C TYR A 315 2.15 27.94 -14.14
N SER A 316 1.14 28.64 -14.70
CA SER A 316 0.14 28.31 -15.75
C SER A 316 -0.46 26.90 -15.70
N LYS A 317 -1.67 26.81 -15.13
CA LYS A 317 -2.51 25.60 -15.10
C LYS A 317 -2.62 24.94 -16.47
N ASP A 318 -2.66 25.75 -17.52
CA ASP A 318 -2.80 25.28 -18.90
C ASP A 318 -1.62 24.40 -19.34
N LEU A 319 -0.39 24.86 -19.09
CA LEU A 319 0.82 24.15 -19.48
C LEU A 319 1.05 22.91 -18.61
N GLN A 320 0.76 23.01 -17.31
CA GLN A 320 0.80 21.84 -16.42
C GLN A 320 -0.18 20.76 -16.87
N ALA A 321 -1.40 21.14 -17.26
CA ALA A 321 -2.39 20.20 -17.77
C ALA A 321 -1.96 19.52 -19.07
N GLU A 322 -1.29 20.25 -19.97
CA GLU A 322 -0.77 19.66 -21.21
C GLU A 322 0.33 18.62 -20.93
N LEU A 323 1.22 18.89 -19.98
CA LEU A 323 2.29 17.96 -19.63
C LEU A 323 1.74 16.71 -18.94
N TRP A 324 0.83 16.87 -17.97
CA TRP A 324 0.13 15.73 -17.35
C TRP A 324 -0.61 14.89 -18.40
N TYR A 325 -1.23 15.54 -19.39
CA TYR A 325 -1.90 14.87 -20.50
C TYR A 325 -0.92 14.05 -21.34
N LYS A 326 0.22 14.61 -21.77
CA LYS A 326 1.23 13.86 -22.55
C LYS A 326 1.77 12.65 -21.79
N ILE A 327 2.05 12.78 -20.50
CA ILE A 327 2.52 11.66 -19.66
C ILE A 327 1.44 10.56 -19.57
N SER A 328 0.17 10.97 -19.44
CA SER A 328 -0.94 10.03 -19.35
C SER A 328 -1.13 9.18 -20.61
N LEU A 329 -0.87 9.75 -21.80
CA LEU A 329 -0.96 9.02 -23.08
C LEU A 329 0.06 7.88 -23.12
N ILE A 330 1.30 8.14 -22.70
CA ILE A 330 2.34 7.10 -22.62
C ILE A 330 1.98 6.04 -21.59
N GLN A 331 1.48 6.43 -20.42
CA GLN A 331 1.02 5.45 -19.41
C GLN A 331 -0.12 4.57 -19.95
N ALA A 332 -1.03 5.14 -20.74
CA ALA A 332 -2.10 4.39 -21.39
C ALA A 332 -1.57 3.41 -22.46
N GLU A 333 -0.62 3.82 -23.30
CA GLU A 333 0.08 2.93 -24.25
C GLU A 333 0.78 1.78 -23.54
N MET A 334 1.34 2.06 -22.36
CA MET A 334 1.98 1.06 -21.50
C MET A 334 0.99 0.18 -20.73
N ARG A 335 -0.32 0.37 -20.92
CA ARG A 335 -1.40 -0.34 -20.22
C ARG A 335 -1.40 -0.13 -18.70
N LEU A 336 -0.81 0.97 -18.22
CA LEU A 336 -0.88 1.50 -16.85
C LEU A 336 -2.11 2.41 -16.72
N PHE A 337 -3.30 1.81 -16.86
CA PHE A 337 -4.53 2.55 -17.07
C PHE A 337 -5.00 3.34 -15.85
N ASP A 338 -4.71 2.87 -14.63
CA ASP A 338 -5.10 3.59 -13.42
C ASP A 338 -4.26 4.84 -13.22
N GLU A 339 -2.94 4.72 -13.42
CA GLU A 339 -1.99 5.83 -13.38
C GLU A 339 -2.31 6.87 -14.47
N ALA A 340 -2.54 6.40 -15.71
CA ALA A 340 -2.94 7.27 -16.83
C ALA A 340 -4.20 8.08 -16.50
N LYS A 341 -5.22 7.43 -15.93
CA LYS A 341 -6.45 8.10 -15.51
C LYS A 341 -6.23 9.13 -14.40
N GLN A 342 -5.35 8.85 -13.44
CA GLN A 342 -5.01 9.82 -12.39
C GLN A 342 -4.39 11.09 -12.99
N LEU A 343 -3.45 10.95 -13.93
CA LEU A 343 -2.82 12.10 -14.58
C LEU A 343 -3.79 12.84 -15.53
N LEU A 344 -4.67 12.12 -16.23
CA LEU A 344 -5.75 12.73 -17.00
C LEU A 344 -6.69 13.55 -16.11
N ASN A 345 -7.05 13.05 -14.93
CA ASN A 345 -7.85 13.79 -13.97
C ASN A 345 -7.12 15.05 -13.48
N LYS A 346 -5.80 14.99 -13.23
CA LYS A 346 -5.00 16.20 -12.92
C LYS A 346 -5.08 17.22 -14.07
N SER A 347 -4.98 16.75 -15.31
CA SER A 347 -5.07 17.60 -16.51
C SER A 347 -6.45 18.27 -16.64
N ILE A 348 -7.53 17.51 -16.46
CA ILE A 348 -8.91 18.00 -16.51
C ILE A 348 -9.20 18.96 -15.37
N ALA A 349 -8.71 18.69 -14.15
CA ALA A 349 -8.91 19.57 -13.01
C ALA A 349 -8.26 20.95 -13.21
N LEU A 350 -7.13 20.98 -13.92
CA LEU A 350 -6.43 22.21 -14.28
C LEU A 350 -7.08 22.94 -15.47
N MET A 351 -7.58 22.20 -16.47
CA MET A 351 -8.26 22.73 -17.66
C MET A 351 -9.56 21.96 -17.98
N PRO A 352 -10.67 22.28 -17.31
CA PRO A 352 -11.92 21.54 -17.45
C PRO A 352 -12.63 21.78 -18.79
N LEU A 353 -12.35 22.90 -19.47
CA LEU A 353 -12.98 23.26 -20.74
C LEU A 353 -12.33 22.59 -21.97
N LYS A 354 -11.19 21.91 -21.80
CA LYS A 354 -10.47 21.27 -22.91
C LYS A 354 -11.06 19.88 -23.17
N THR A 355 -11.94 19.79 -24.17
CA THR A 355 -12.72 18.58 -24.51
C THR A 355 -11.86 17.37 -24.86
N GLU A 356 -10.67 17.60 -25.41
CA GLU A 356 -9.70 16.56 -25.74
C GLU A 356 -9.39 15.65 -24.53
N TYR A 357 -9.15 16.25 -23.35
CA TYR A 357 -8.78 15.49 -22.15
C TYR A 357 -9.94 14.61 -21.65
N SER A 358 -11.16 15.13 -21.70
CA SER A 358 -12.38 14.39 -21.33
C SER A 358 -12.69 13.24 -22.30
N LYS A 359 -12.37 13.40 -23.59
CA LYS A 359 -12.49 12.32 -24.58
C LYS A 359 -11.48 11.21 -24.29
N THR A 360 -10.21 11.57 -24.10
CA THR A 360 -9.14 10.60 -23.84
C THR A 360 -9.36 9.80 -22.56
N ILE A 361 -9.81 10.41 -21.46
CA ILE A 361 -10.11 9.65 -20.24
C ILE A 361 -11.25 8.64 -20.41
N THR A 362 -12.20 8.95 -21.29
CA THR A 362 -13.29 8.03 -21.64
C THR A 362 -12.76 6.84 -22.43
N GLU A 363 -11.93 7.08 -23.44
CA GLU A 363 -11.27 6.04 -24.25
C GLU A 363 -10.39 5.13 -23.40
N VAL A 364 -9.53 5.72 -22.54
CA VAL A 364 -8.67 4.98 -21.61
C VAL A 364 -9.50 4.16 -20.61
N SER A 365 -10.62 4.71 -20.13
CA SER A 365 -11.52 3.99 -19.21
C SER A 365 -12.18 2.78 -19.89
N GLN A 366 -12.59 2.92 -21.16
CA GLN A 366 -13.16 1.83 -21.93
C GLN A 366 -12.13 0.71 -22.15
N LEU A 367 -10.91 1.05 -22.57
CA LEU A 367 -9.81 0.09 -22.72
C LEU A 367 -9.48 -0.63 -21.41
N HIS A 368 -9.54 0.09 -20.28
CA HIS A 368 -9.31 -0.50 -18.97
C HIS A 368 -10.39 -1.55 -18.64
N GLU A 369 -11.67 -1.22 -18.83
CA GLU A 369 -12.77 -2.14 -18.57
C GLU A 369 -12.73 -3.37 -19.49
N ASP A 370 -12.38 -3.20 -20.76
CA ASP A 370 -12.22 -4.33 -21.68
C ASP A 370 -11.08 -5.28 -21.27
N LYS A 371 -9.95 -4.74 -20.77
CA LYS A 371 -8.86 -5.56 -20.20
C LYS A 371 -9.28 -6.28 -18.91
N LYS A 372 -10.09 -5.65 -18.05
CA LYS A 372 -10.64 -6.33 -16.86
C LYS A 372 -11.59 -7.47 -17.25
N ARG A 373 -12.45 -7.24 -18.25
CA ARG A 373 -13.35 -8.28 -18.80
C ARG A 373 -12.58 -9.46 -19.36
N LEU A 374 -11.51 -9.23 -20.11
CA LEU A 374 -10.63 -10.29 -20.63
C LEU A 374 -9.99 -11.11 -19.49
N ARG A 375 -9.38 -10.46 -18.49
CA ARG A 375 -8.80 -11.16 -17.33
C ARG A 375 -9.83 -11.98 -16.55
N LYS A 376 -11.06 -11.45 -16.40
CA LYS A 376 -12.16 -12.19 -15.77
C LYS A 376 -12.54 -13.42 -16.59
N LYS A 377 -12.62 -13.33 -17.92
CA LYS A 377 -12.87 -14.47 -18.81
C LYS A 377 -11.77 -15.53 -18.68
N GLU A 378 -10.49 -15.14 -18.73
CA GLU A 378 -9.35 -16.04 -18.56
C GLU A 378 -9.39 -16.77 -17.21
N THR A 379 -9.70 -16.04 -16.14
CA THR A 379 -9.82 -16.61 -14.79
C THR A 379 -10.97 -17.61 -14.70
N ILE A 380 -12.13 -17.31 -15.30
CA ILE A 380 -13.28 -18.24 -15.34
C ILE A 380 -12.90 -19.50 -16.11
N ILE A 381 -12.21 -19.38 -17.25
CA ILE A 381 -11.76 -20.54 -18.04
C ILE A 381 -10.81 -21.41 -17.22
N ILE A 382 -9.80 -20.83 -16.57
CA ILE A 382 -8.85 -21.56 -15.73
C ILE A 382 -9.57 -22.27 -14.58
N LEU A 383 -10.47 -21.57 -13.88
CA LEU A 383 -11.23 -22.15 -12.77
C LEU A 383 -12.12 -23.31 -13.25
N SER A 384 -12.72 -23.19 -14.43
CA SER A 384 -13.52 -24.25 -15.04
C SER A 384 -12.67 -25.49 -15.38
N ILE A 385 -11.44 -25.29 -15.88
CA ILE A 385 -10.51 -26.38 -16.17
C ILE A 385 -10.06 -27.07 -14.87
N VAL A 386 -9.68 -26.30 -13.85
CA VAL A 386 -9.23 -26.84 -12.55
C VAL A 386 -10.34 -27.63 -11.86
N THR A 387 -11.56 -27.09 -11.84
CA THR A 387 -12.72 -27.78 -11.25
C THR A 387 -13.05 -29.08 -12.00
N ALA A 388 -13.00 -29.09 -13.32
CA ALA A 388 -13.18 -30.30 -14.13
C ALA A 388 -12.11 -31.36 -13.81
N LEU A 389 -10.83 -30.98 -13.70
CA LEU A 389 -9.74 -31.90 -13.34
C LEU A 389 -9.93 -32.48 -11.93
N LEU A 390 -10.32 -31.66 -10.95
CA LEU A 390 -10.60 -32.13 -9.59
C LEU A 390 -11.76 -33.13 -9.56
N LEU A 391 -12.82 -32.89 -10.34
CA LEU A 391 -13.94 -33.83 -10.46
C LEU A 391 -13.51 -35.16 -11.09
N ILE A 392 -12.65 -35.15 -12.10
CA ILE A 392 -12.10 -36.38 -12.72
C ILE A 392 -11.27 -37.17 -11.71
N VAL A 393 -10.39 -36.49 -10.95
CA VAL A 393 -9.58 -37.14 -9.90
C VAL A 393 -10.47 -37.73 -8.81
N TYR A 394 -11.45 -36.95 -8.33
CA TYR A 394 -12.42 -37.42 -7.35
C TYR A 394 -13.19 -38.65 -7.84
N ALA A 395 -13.74 -38.60 -9.05
CA ALA A 395 -14.46 -39.72 -9.66
C ALA A 395 -13.56 -40.96 -9.79
N SER A 396 -12.30 -40.79 -10.18
CA SER A 396 -11.32 -41.88 -10.32
C SER A 396 -11.00 -42.54 -8.97
N VAL A 397 -10.74 -41.73 -7.93
CA VAL A 397 -10.50 -42.24 -6.56
C VAL A 397 -11.74 -42.94 -6.01
N TYR A 398 -12.92 -42.34 -6.20
CA TYR A 398 -14.20 -42.93 -5.80
C TYR A 398 -14.42 -44.28 -6.49
N PHE A 399 -14.18 -44.36 -7.80
CA PHE A 399 -14.34 -45.59 -8.58
C PHE A 399 -13.36 -46.69 -8.13
N ILE A 400 -12.08 -46.37 -7.91
CA ILE A 400 -11.08 -47.32 -7.41
C ILE A 400 -11.48 -47.85 -6.02
N LYS A 401 -11.89 -46.95 -5.11
CA LYS A 401 -12.33 -47.33 -3.76
C LYS A 401 -13.52 -48.29 -3.84
N ARG A 402 -14.52 -47.97 -4.66
CA ARG A 402 -15.72 -48.78 -4.86
C ARG A 402 -15.42 -50.14 -5.50
N GLN A 403 -14.45 -50.22 -6.42
CA GLN A 403 -14.00 -51.50 -6.97
C GLN A 403 -13.32 -52.38 -5.92
N LYS A 404 -12.43 -51.81 -5.08
CA LYS A 404 -11.77 -52.55 -4.00
C LYS A 404 -12.76 -53.09 -2.98
N GLU A 405 -13.76 -52.28 -2.63
CA GLU A 405 -14.84 -52.69 -1.74
C GLU A 405 -15.69 -53.82 -2.33
N ASN A 406 -16.15 -53.67 -3.58
CA ASN A 406 -16.92 -54.72 -4.27
C ASN A 406 -16.15 -56.04 -4.37
N LYS A 407 -14.83 -55.99 -4.60
CA LYS A 407 -13.99 -57.20 -4.60
C LYS A 407 -13.93 -57.86 -3.22
N ALA A 408 -13.72 -57.08 -2.16
CA ALA A 408 -13.69 -57.61 -0.79
C ALA A 408 -15.04 -58.25 -0.40
N TRP A 409 -16.16 -57.62 -0.78
CA TRP A 409 -17.49 -58.20 -0.57
C TRP A 409 -17.71 -59.51 -1.32
N LYS A 410 -17.26 -59.60 -2.58
CA LYS A 410 -17.31 -60.85 -3.36
C LYS A 410 -16.53 -61.98 -2.68
N VAL A 411 -15.36 -61.68 -2.11
CA VAL A 411 -14.58 -62.69 -1.36
C VAL A 411 -15.36 -63.15 -0.13
N ALA A 412 -15.87 -62.23 0.68
CA ALA A 412 -16.61 -62.58 1.89
C ALA A 412 -17.86 -63.43 1.60
N THR A 413 -18.62 -63.08 0.56
CA THR A 413 -19.81 -63.83 0.15
C THR A 413 -19.52 -65.17 -0.52
N ALA A 414 -18.34 -65.34 -1.15
CA ALA A 414 -17.94 -66.60 -1.77
C ALA A 414 -17.52 -67.63 -0.72
N GLU A 415 -16.74 -67.23 0.28
CA GLU A 415 -16.28 -68.12 1.36
C GLU A 415 -17.39 -68.43 2.37
N ARG A 416 -18.31 -67.49 2.60
CA ARG A 416 -19.46 -67.63 3.52
C ARG A 416 -19.07 -67.94 4.97
N THR A 417 -17.86 -67.56 5.38
CA THR A 417 -17.37 -67.69 6.76
C THR A 417 -17.63 -66.41 7.55
N LEU A 418 -17.84 -66.55 8.86
CA LEU A 418 -18.10 -65.41 9.75
C LEU A 418 -16.88 -64.48 9.83
N GLU A 419 -15.66 -65.04 9.76
CA GLU A 419 -14.39 -64.34 9.76
C GLU A 419 -14.28 -63.34 8.60
N GLN A 420 -14.69 -63.74 7.40
CA GLN A 420 -14.61 -62.84 6.23
C GLN A 420 -15.62 -61.71 6.29
N TYR A 421 -16.81 -61.96 6.85
CA TYR A 421 -17.78 -60.88 7.08
C TYR A 421 -17.27 -59.88 8.11
N LYS A 422 -16.64 -60.35 9.20
CA LYS A 422 -15.99 -59.48 10.19
C LYS A 422 -14.85 -58.67 9.57
N SER A 423 -13.95 -59.32 8.83
CA SER A 423 -12.83 -58.65 8.14
C SER A 423 -13.31 -57.59 7.14
N TYR A 424 -14.41 -57.85 6.42
CA TYR A 424 -15.02 -56.86 5.53
C TYR A 424 -15.51 -55.63 6.30
N ILE A 425 -16.20 -55.81 7.44
CA ILE A 425 -16.72 -54.71 8.27
C ILE A 425 -15.57 -53.86 8.83
N GLU A 426 -14.50 -54.49 9.31
CA GLU A 426 -13.32 -53.77 9.83
C GLU A 426 -12.66 -52.92 8.74
N LYS A 427 -12.55 -53.47 7.53
CA LYS A 427 -11.96 -52.76 6.39
C LYS A 427 -12.87 -51.68 5.79
N TYR A 428 -14.19 -51.90 5.85
CA TYR A 428 -15.21 -51.01 5.29
C TYR A 428 -16.38 -50.83 6.28
N PRO A 429 -16.20 -50.06 7.37
CA PRO A 429 -17.21 -49.92 8.43
C PRO A 429 -18.43 -49.09 8.04
N LYS A 430 -18.32 -48.33 6.93
CA LYS A 430 -19.39 -47.55 6.29
C LYS A 430 -19.53 -47.94 4.80
N GLY A 431 -19.15 -49.18 4.47
CA GLY A 431 -19.29 -49.74 3.14
C GLY A 431 -20.76 -49.94 2.78
N LYS A 432 -21.02 -50.07 1.49
CA LYS A 432 -22.33 -50.38 0.91
C LYS A 432 -22.92 -51.67 1.49
N TYR A 433 -22.08 -52.68 1.76
CA TYR A 433 -22.53 -54.01 2.19
C TYR A 433 -22.31 -54.27 3.69
N THR A 434 -21.96 -53.24 4.47
CA THR A 434 -21.63 -53.42 5.90
C THR A 434 -22.82 -53.97 6.70
N ASP A 435 -24.03 -53.50 6.42
CA ASP A 435 -25.22 -53.98 7.13
C ASP A 435 -25.57 -55.41 6.72
N GLU A 436 -25.39 -55.76 5.45
CA GLU A 436 -25.51 -57.15 4.97
C GLU A 436 -24.50 -58.08 5.64
N ALA A 437 -23.26 -57.61 5.85
CA ALA A 437 -22.21 -58.35 6.56
C ALA A 437 -22.55 -58.52 8.05
N ARG A 438 -23.03 -57.46 8.72
CA ARG A 438 -23.41 -57.51 10.14
C ARG A 438 -24.55 -58.49 10.39
N ASN A 439 -25.51 -58.56 9.48
CA ASN A 439 -26.61 -59.53 9.55
C ASN A 439 -26.14 -60.99 9.45
N LYS A 440 -24.87 -61.26 9.07
CA LYS A 440 -24.29 -62.59 9.13
C LYS A 440 -23.64 -62.92 10.48
N LEU A 441 -23.39 -61.91 11.33
CA LEU A 441 -22.79 -62.04 12.67
C LEU A 441 -23.85 -62.00 13.79
N VAL A 442 -25.03 -62.54 13.50
CA VAL A 442 -26.12 -62.70 14.48
C VAL A 442 -26.70 -64.10 14.39
N VAL A 443 -27.24 -64.58 15.50
CA VAL A 443 -27.92 -65.86 15.61
C VAL A 443 -29.39 -65.58 15.87
N SER A 444 -30.26 -66.06 15.00
CA SER A 444 -31.71 -65.98 15.23
C SER A 444 -32.14 -67.18 16.07
N ASP A 445 -32.82 -66.93 17.18
CA ASP A 445 -33.46 -67.96 18.00
C ASP A 445 -34.97 -67.92 17.75
N ASN A 446 -35.53 -69.03 17.27
CA ASN A 446 -36.95 -69.13 16.93
C ASN A 446 -37.86 -69.23 18.16
N ARG A 447 -37.30 -69.49 19.35
CA ARG A 447 -38.08 -69.68 20.59
C ARG A 447 -38.52 -68.36 21.22
N ASP A 448 -37.80 -67.29 20.95
CA ASP A 448 -38.12 -65.93 21.41
C ASP A 448 -38.21 -64.91 20.27
N GLY A 449 -37.88 -65.31 19.03
CA GLY A 449 -37.84 -64.42 17.87
C GLY A 449 -36.74 -63.36 17.94
N LYS A 450 -35.81 -63.47 18.90
CA LYS A 450 -34.71 -62.52 19.08
C LYS A 450 -33.51 -62.94 18.24
N THR A 451 -32.70 -61.94 17.89
CA THR A 451 -31.38 -62.14 17.28
C THR A 451 -30.31 -61.78 18.27
N TYR A 452 -29.43 -62.72 18.56
CA TYR A 452 -28.30 -62.53 19.45
C TYR A 452 -27.05 -62.20 18.65
N LYS A 453 -26.33 -61.15 19.05
CA LYS A 453 -25.04 -60.85 18.44
C LYS A 453 -24.01 -61.89 18.83
N ILE A 454 -23.12 -62.21 17.90
CA ILE A 454 -21.97 -63.07 18.14
C ILE A 454 -20.69 -62.36 17.79
N ASP A 455 -19.63 -62.67 18.52
CA ASP A 455 -18.29 -62.23 18.19
C ASP A 455 -17.27 -63.37 18.37
N LYS A 456 -16.17 -63.27 17.63
CA LYS A 456 -15.06 -64.22 17.71
C LYS A 456 -14.12 -63.81 18.83
N ILE A 457 -14.01 -64.66 19.84
CA ILE A 457 -13.12 -64.47 20.99
C ILE A 457 -12.18 -65.68 21.03
N GLY A 458 -10.88 -65.41 20.92
CA GLY A 458 -9.90 -66.45 20.63
C GLY A 458 -10.20 -67.14 19.30
N GLN A 459 -10.35 -68.46 19.31
CA GLN A 459 -10.67 -69.25 18.12
C GLN A 459 -12.16 -69.56 17.94
N ARG A 460 -13.02 -69.13 18.86
CA ARG A 460 -14.41 -69.59 18.97
C ARG A 460 -15.42 -68.46 18.90
N TRP A 461 -16.67 -68.78 18.59
CA TRP A 461 -17.75 -67.80 18.44
C TRP A 461 -18.63 -67.79 19.69
N TRP A 462 -18.68 -66.64 20.35
CA TRP A 462 -19.42 -66.43 21.59
C TRP A 462 -20.60 -65.50 21.33
N MET A 463 -21.73 -65.75 22.00
CA MET A 463 -22.77 -64.72 22.12
C MET A 463 -22.27 -63.55 22.95
N THR A 464 -22.58 -62.33 22.54
CA THR A 464 -22.24 -61.11 23.29
C THR A 464 -23.38 -60.66 24.22
N GLU A 465 -24.46 -61.43 24.27
CA GLU A 465 -25.67 -61.16 25.06
C GLU A 465 -26.11 -62.43 25.81
N ASN A 466 -26.74 -62.28 26.98
CA ASN A 466 -27.15 -63.42 27.80
C ASN A 466 -28.38 -64.05 27.17
N LEU A 467 -28.47 -65.38 27.23
CA LEU A 467 -29.62 -66.11 26.73
C LEU A 467 -30.88 -65.70 27.50
N ASN A 468 -31.99 -65.53 26.79
CA ASN A 468 -33.23 -65.00 27.34
C ASN A 468 -34.47 -65.75 26.83
N VAL A 469 -34.38 -67.08 26.76
CA VAL A 469 -35.46 -67.98 26.28
C VAL A 469 -36.35 -68.50 27.42
N ALA A 470 -37.63 -68.72 27.15
CA ALA A 470 -38.58 -69.31 28.11
C ALA A 470 -38.98 -70.76 27.75
N HIS A 471 -38.42 -71.31 26.67
CA HIS A 471 -38.72 -72.64 26.16
C HIS A 471 -37.43 -73.40 25.86
N PHE A 472 -37.48 -74.72 26.04
CA PHE A 472 -36.43 -75.62 25.56
C PHE A 472 -36.44 -75.72 24.03
N ARG A 473 -35.41 -76.34 23.46
CA ARG A 473 -35.24 -76.50 22.01
C ARG A 473 -36.38 -77.31 21.37
N ASN A 474 -37.02 -78.20 22.11
CA ASN A 474 -38.18 -78.96 21.66
C ASN A 474 -39.52 -78.18 21.74
N GLY A 475 -39.50 -76.95 22.28
CA GLY A 475 -40.67 -76.09 22.44
C GLY A 475 -41.37 -76.19 23.80
N ASP A 476 -40.95 -77.11 24.68
CA ASP A 476 -41.55 -77.22 26.02
C ASP A 476 -41.26 -75.97 26.85
N PRO A 477 -42.24 -75.46 27.63
CA PRO A 477 -42.03 -74.33 28.50
C PRO A 477 -41.09 -74.68 29.66
N ILE A 478 -40.21 -73.74 30.00
CA ILE A 478 -39.45 -73.76 31.23
C ILE A 478 -40.27 -73.00 32.28
N PRO A 479 -40.58 -73.59 33.45
CA PRO A 479 -41.29 -72.91 34.52
C PRO A 479 -40.70 -71.54 34.88
N HIS A 480 -41.52 -70.49 34.80
CA HIS A 480 -41.20 -69.15 35.28
C HIS A 480 -41.59 -69.05 36.75
N ILE A 481 -40.59 -68.93 37.62
CA ILE A 481 -40.80 -68.96 39.07
C ILE A 481 -40.60 -67.57 39.66
N LYS A 482 -41.63 -67.04 40.34
CA LYS A 482 -41.69 -65.64 40.79
C LYS A 482 -41.61 -65.45 42.29
N THR A 483 -41.77 -66.51 43.08
CA THR A 483 -41.66 -66.44 44.54
C THR A 483 -40.48 -67.26 45.04
N ASP A 484 -40.02 -66.95 46.24
CA ASP A 484 -38.85 -67.58 46.83
C ASP A 484 -39.16 -69.03 47.22
N GLU A 485 -40.36 -69.29 47.74
CA GLU A 485 -40.82 -70.63 48.10
C GLU A 485 -40.92 -71.57 46.89
N GLU A 486 -41.44 -71.06 45.77
CA GLU A 486 -41.52 -71.82 44.52
C GLU A 486 -40.13 -72.13 43.95
N TRP A 487 -39.16 -71.21 44.10
CA TRP A 487 -37.79 -71.41 43.62
C TRP A 487 -37.08 -72.50 44.42
N ILE A 488 -37.16 -72.41 45.75
CA ILE A 488 -36.63 -73.43 46.66
C ILE A 488 -37.26 -74.80 46.34
N LEU A 489 -38.58 -74.84 46.10
CA LEU A 489 -39.30 -76.08 45.81
C LEU A 489 -38.85 -76.69 44.47
N ALA A 490 -38.79 -75.90 43.40
CA ALA A 490 -38.31 -76.34 42.09
C ALA A 490 -36.89 -76.91 42.18
N GLY A 491 -36.01 -76.22 42.94
CA GLY A 491 -34.66 -76.69 43.23
C GLY A 491 -34.63 -78.05 43.93
N LYS A 492 -35.38 -78.22 45.02
CA LYS A 492 -35.49 -79.50 45.76
C LYS A 492 -36.01 -80.65 44.90
N GLN A 493 -36.85 -80.35 43.92
CA GLN A 493 -37.42 -81.35 43.00
C GLN A 493 -36.52 -81.63 41.79
N GLY A 494 -35.40 -80.91 41.63
CA GLY A 494 -34.57 -81.00 40.43
C GLY A 494 -35.28 -80.52 39.16
N GLN A 495 -36.27 -79.65 39.30
CA GLN A 495 -37.08 -79.14 38.20
C GLN A 495 -36.39 -77.93 37.57
N ALA A 496 -36.32 -77.91 36.24
CA ALA A 496 -35.86 -76.74 35.49
C ALA A 496 -36.71 -75.50 35.81
N ALA A 497 -36.06 -74.36 36.02
CA ALA A 497 -36.73 -73.10 36.34
C ALA A 497 -35.93 -71.91 35.78
N TRP A 498 -36.64 -70.81 35.55
CA TRP A 498 -36.05 -69.51 35.28
C TRP A 498 -36.79 -68.37 35.97
N CYS A 499 -36.10 -67.26 36.17
CA CYS A 499 -36.68 -65.99 36.61
C CYS A 499 -35.89 -64.80 36.04
N TYR A 500 -36.44 -63.59 36.21
CA TYR A 500 -35.65 -62.37 36.06
C TYR A 500 -35.04 -61.99 37.42
N TYR A 501 -33.95 -61.23 37.42
CA TYR A 501 -33.43 -60.66 38.67
C TYR A 501 -34.50 -59.77 39.32
N ASP A 502 -34.70 -59.92 40.63
CA ASP A 502 -35.80 -59.31 41.41
C ASP A 502 -37.21 -59.60 40.85
N ASN A 503 -37.34 -60.62 40.00
CA ASN A 503 -38.55 -60.93 39.24
C ASN A 503 -39.08 -59.75 38.39
N ASP A 504 -38.21 -58.80 38.04
CA ASP A 504 -38.54 -57.64 37.20
C ASP A 504 -38.19 -57.90 35.72
N PRO A 505 -39.17 -57.92 34.79
CA PRO A 505 -38.91 -58.04 33.36
C PRO A 505 -37.97 -56.97 32.80
N ALA A 506 -37.88 -55.77 33.40
CA ALA A 506 -36.96 -54.73 32.97
C ALA A 506 -35.49 -55.16 33.12
N ASN A 507 -35.16 -55.90 34.18
CA ASN A 507 -33.86 -56.52 34.36
C ASN A 507 -33.58 -57.58 33.29
N GLY A 508 -34.63 -58.25 32.79
CA GLY A 508 -34.53 -59.21 31.70
C GLY A 508 -34.06 -58.63 30.37
N GLU A 509 -34.35 -57.37 30.08
CA GLU A 509 -33.89 -56.69 28.86
C GLU A 509 -32.42 -56.23 28.95
N ILE A 510 -31.87 -56.13 30.16
CA ILE A 510 -30.47 -55.72 30.41
C ILE A 510 -29.58 -56.95 30.63
N TYR A 511 -29.96 -57.80 31.60
CA TYR A 511 -29.13 -58.89 32.12
C TYR A 511 -29.51 -60.27 31.57
N GLY A 512 -30.68 -60.40 30.95
CA GLY A 512 -31.23 -61.70 30.53
C GLY A 512 -31.90 -62.46 31.66
N LYS A 513 -32.20 -63.74 31.43
CA LYS A 513 -32.82 -64.63 32.43
C LYS A 513 -31.77 -65.32 33.27
N LEU A 514 -32.13 -65.58 34.53
CA LEU A 514 -31.42 -66.48 35.41
C LEU A 514 -32.07 -67.86 35.32
N TYR A 515 -31.25 -68.88 35.09
CA TYR A 515 -31.68 -70.28 34.97
C TYR A 515 -31.07 -71.09 36.09
N ASN A 516 -31.82 -72.03 36.64
CA ASN A 516 -31.19 -73.05 37.47
C ASN A 516 -30.39 -74.05 36.63
N TRP A 517 -29.47 -74.77 37.26
CA TRP A 517 -28.59 -75.68 36.52
C TRP A 517 -29.36 -76.85 35.90
N TYR A 518 -30.51 -77.22 36.48
CA TYR A 518 -31.41 -78.22 35.90
C TYR A 518 -31.97 -77.78 34.53
N ALA A 519 -32.24 -76.48 34.34
CA ALA A 519 -32.60 -75.95 33.02
C ALA A 519 -31.40 -75.93 32.05
N VAL A 520 -30.19 -75.64 32.55
CA VAL A 520 -28.95 -75.61 31.75
C VAL A 520 -28.63 -76.99 31.16
N ASN A 521 -28.75 -78.05 31.96
CA ASN A 521 -28.35 -79.39 31.55
C ASN A 521 -29.54 -80.32 31.24
N ASP A 522 -30.72 -79.76 30.95
CA ASP A 522 -31.89 -80.53 30.52
C ASP A 522 -31.65 -81.15 29.13
N SER A 523 -32.01 -82.42 28.98
CA SER A 523 -31.89 -83.17 27.72
C SER A 523 -32.62 -82.53 26.52
N ARG A 524 -33.64 -81.70 26.78
CA ARG A 524 -34.39 -80.96 25.75
C ARG A 524 -33.61 -79.78 25.18
N GLY A 525 -32.51 -79.39 25.83
CA GLY A 525 -31.53 -78.40 25.34
C GLY A 525 -31.97 -76.94 25.53
N LEU A 526 -31.11 -76.15 26.19
CA LEU A 526 -31.38 -74.74 26.46
C LEU A 526 -30.79 -73.77 25.40
N ALA A 527 -29.64 -74.08 24.82
CA ALA A 527 -29.00 -73.23 23.80
C ALA A 527 -29.69 -73.28 22.41
N PRO A 528 -29.55 -72.25 21.56
CA PRO A 528 -30.08 -72.27 20.19
C PRO A 528 -29.45 -73.40 19.35
N VAL A 529 -30.06 -73.72 18.20
CA VAL A 529 -29.55 -74.74 17.28
C VAL A 529 -28.17 -74.36 16.77
N GLY A 530 -27.21 -75.30 16.84
CA GLY A 530 -25.82 -75.07 16.44
C GLY A 530 -24.97 -74.36 17.51
N TYR A 531 -25.53 -74.13 18.70
CA TYR A 531 -24.85 -73.61 19.88
C TYR A 531 -25.06 -74.54 21.07
N HIS A 532 -24.17 -74.45 22.05
CA HIS A 532 -24.27 -75.10 23.35
C HIS A 532 -23.90 -74.16 24.49
N ILE A 533 -24.14 -74.62 25.72
CA ILE A 533 -23.71 -73.92 26.93
C ILE A 533 -22.29 -74.38 27.23
N PRO A 534 -21.32 -73.45 27.35
CA PRO A 534 -19.92 -73.81 27.49
C PRO A 534 -19.69 -74.69 28.72
N SER A 535 -18.87 -75.71 28.52
CA SER A 535 -18.30 -76.53 29.58
C SER A 535 -17.22 -75.76 30.32
N ASP A 536 -16.82 -76.29 31.47
CA ASP A 536 -15.74 -75.71 32.27
C ASP A 536 -14.42 -75.62 31.50
N ALA A 537 -14.13 -76.62 30.66
CA ALA A 537 -12.95 -76.63 29.80
C ALA A 537 -12.99 -75.53 28.73
N GLU A 538 -14.16 -75.21 28.17
CA GLU A 538 -14.32 -74.16 27.16
C GLU A 538 -14.26 -72.76 27.78
N TRP A 539 -14.75 -72.61 29.02
CA TRP A 539 -14.53 -71.39 29.79
C TRP A 539 -13.06 -71.21 30.14
N LEU A 540 -12.35 -72.26 30.59
CA LEU A 540 -10.91 -72.21 30.81
C LEU A 540 -10.16 -71.82 29.53
N GLU A 541 -10.51 -72.43 28.39
CA GLU A 541 -9.91 -72.07 27.09
C GLU A 541 -10.12 -70.59 26.76
N LEU A 542 -11.29 -70.02 27.04
CA LEU A 542 -11.54 -68.58 26.87
C LEU A 542 -10.60 -67.75 27.75
N ILE A 543 -10.50 -68.05 29.03
CA ILE A 543 -9.69 -67.29 29.98
C ILE A 543 -8.20 -67.40 29.67
N ASP A 544 -7.71 -68.60 29.37
CA ASP A 544 -6.31 -68.86 29.01
C ASP A 544 -5.91 -68.11 27.74
N ASN A 545 -6.80 -68.04 26.74
CA ASN A 545 -6.57 -67.26 25.52
C ASN A 545 -6.50 -65.75 25.77
N LEU A 546 -7.20 -65.25 26.80
CA LEU A 546 -7.19 -63.83 27.16
C LEU A 546 -6.01 -63.47 28.06
N GLY A 547 -5.50 -64.44 28.84
CA GLY A 547 -4.36 -64.29 29.73
C GLY A 547 -4.68 -63.39 30.93
N ILE A 548 -3.69 -62.58 31.32
CA ILE A 548 -3.78 -61.71 32.50
C ILE A 548 -4.93 -60.71 32.35
N ASN A 549 -5.67 -60.46 33.44
CA ASN A 549 -6.79 -59.52 33.52
C ASN A 549 -7.98 -59.90 32.60
N ALA A 550 -8.20 -61.19 32.38
CA ALA A 550 -9.27 -61.69 31.51
C ALA A 550 -10.67 -61.14 31.90
N GLY A 551 -10.96 -60.98 33.19
CA GLY A 551 -12.22 -60.41 33.66
C GLY A 551 -12.41 -58.97 33.20
N GLY A 552 -11.39 -58.13 33.30
CA GLY A 552 -11.39 -56.76 32.77
C GLY A 552 -11.69 -56.72 31.27
N LYS A 553 -11.11 -57.64 30.49
CA LYS A 553 -11.28 -57.74 29.04
C LYS A 553 -12.67 -58.20 28.59
N LEU A 554 -13.43 -58.85 29.47
CA LEU A 554 -14.78 -59.32 29.21
C LEU A 554 -15.87 -58.31 29.62
N LYS A 555 -15.65 -57.55 30.70
CA LYS A 555 -16.65 -56.65 31.30
C LYS A 555 -17.01 -55.48 30.38
N GLU A 556 -18.28 -55.05 30.43
CA GLU A 556 -18.72 -53.77 29.86
C GLU A 556 -17.84 -52.60 30.34
N ILE A 557 -17.49 -51.69 29.42
CA ILE A 557 -16.70 -50.50 29.72
C ILE A 557 -17.52 -49.54 30.60
N GLY A 558 -16.89 -49.05 31.67
CA GLY A 558 -17.44 -48.03 32.54
C GLY A 558 -18.43 -48.58 33.57
N THR A 559 -19.08 -47.69 34.31
CA THR A 559 -19.89 -48.03 35.50
C THR A 559 -21.38 -47.82 35.24
N LYS A 560 -21.84 -48.06 34.00
CA LYS A 560 -23.26 -47.86 33.66
C LYS A 560 -24.13 -48.87 34.40
N HIS A 561 -23.75 -50.15 34.34
CA HIS A 561 -24.41 -51.21 35.07
C HIS A 561 -23.53 -51.77 36.20
N TRP A 562 -22.21 -51.66 36.07
CA TRP A 562 -21.25 -52.05 37.11
C TRP A 562 -21.12 -51.01 38.21
N ASN A 563 -21.07 -51.46 39.45
CA ASN A 563 -20.67 -50.64 40.60
C ASN A 563 -19.24 -50.12 40.41
N SER A 564 -18.98 -48.92 40.92
CA SER A 564 -17.63 -48.36 40.94
C SER A 564 -16.72 -49.20 41.86
N PRO A 565 -15.48 -49.54 41.47
CA PRO A 565 -14.72 -48.92 40.38
C PRO A 565 -14.81 -49.59 38.99
N ASN A 566 -15.41 -50.78 38.87
CA ASN A 566 -15.32 -51.63 37.67
C ASN A 566 -13.88 -51.80 37.16
N THR A 567 -12.98 -52.25 38.05
CA THR A 567 -11.52 -52.30 37.84
C THR A 567 -11.17 -53.02 36.52
N GLY A 568 -10.30 -52.38 35.72
CA GLY A 568 -9.72 -52.97 34.49
C GLY A 568 -10.69 -53.22 33.34
N ALA A 569 -11.93 -52.73 33.37
CA ALA A 569 -12.93 -53.04 32.33
C ALA A 569 -12.61 -52.38 30.98
N THR A 570 -12.29 -53.19 29.96
CA THR A 570 -11.98 -52.71 28.59
C THR A 570 -12.94 -53.23 27.52
N ASN A 571 -13.68 -54.31 27.79
CA ASN A 571 -14.49 -55.03 26.81
C ASN A 571 -13.78 -55.29 25.46
N GLU A 572 -12.45 -55.44 25.44
CA GLU A 572 -11.68 -55.54 24.19
C GLU A 572 -12.06 -56.78 23.36
N THR A 573 -12.70 -57.76 24.01
CA THR A 573 -13.19 -59.00 23.39
C THR A 573 -14.55 -58.87 22.71
N GLY A 574 -15.33 -57.84 23.05
CA GLY A 574 -16.74 -57.74 22.65
C GLY A 574 -17.68 -58.66 23.43
N PHE A 575 -17.20 -59.42 24.41
CA PHE A 575 -18.02 -60.35 25.22
C PHE A 575 -19.17 -59.63 25.94
N LEU A 576 -18.95 -58.41 26.41
CA LEU A 576 -19.95 -57.57 27.08
C LEU A 576 -20.57 -58.27 28.30
N ALA A 577 -19.74 -58.61 29.29
CA ALA A 577 -20.18 -59.14 30.57
C ALA A 577 -20.91 -58.06 31.38
N PHE A 578 -22.10 -58.41 31.87
CA PHE A 578 -22.95 -57.56 32.71
C PHE A 578 -23.05 -58.12 34.15
N PRO A 579 -23.18 -57.25 35.16
CA PRO A 579 -23.28 -57.65 36.57
C PRO A 579 -24.71 -58.01 36.95
N GLY A 580 -25.23 -59.08 36.35
CA GLY A 580 -26.61 -59.51 36.51
C GLY A 580 -26.94 -60.18 37.85
N GLY A 581 -25.95 -60.37 38.73
CA GLY A 581 -26.13 -61.11 39.97
C GLY A 581 -26.58 -62.55 39.76
N TYR A 582 -27.13 -63.16 40.81
CA TYR A 582 -27.73 -64.49 40.76
C TYR A 582 -28.91 -64.62 41.73
N ARG A 583 -29.66 -65.72 41.61
CA ARG A 583 -30.70 -66.13 42.55
C ARG A 583 -30.21 -67.32 43.38
N GLY A 584 -30.18 -67.20 44.70
CA GLY A 584 -29.69 -68.25 45.58
C GLY A 584 -30.67 -69.41 45.74
N SER A 585 -30.14 -70.54 46.19
CA SER A 585 -30.90 -71.72 46.62
C SER A 585 -31.88 -71.46 47.77
N ASP A 586 -31.71 -70.35 48.48
CA ASP A 586 -32.60 -69.80 49.50
C ASP A 586 -33.72 -68.92 48.91
N GLY A 587 -33.75 -68.74 47.58
CA GLY A 587 -34.75 -67.97 46.85
C GLY A 587 -34.39 -66.50 46.64
N TYR A 588 -33.48 -65.93 47.43
CA TYR A 588 -33.14 -64.50 47.39
C TYR A 588 -32.23 -64.14 46.22
N PHE A 589 -32.18 -62.85 45.88
CA PHE A 589 -31.33 -62.31 44.82
C PHE A 589 -30.09 -61.63 45.39
N TYR A 590 -28.94 -61.81 44.73
CA TYR A 590 -27.65 -61.35 45.24
C TYR A 590 -26.79 -60.67 44.17
N TYR A 591 -26.03 -59.66 44.59
CA TYR A 591 -24.91 -59.03 43.87
C TYR A 591 -25.17 -58.41 42.50
N ILE A 592 -26.40 -57.98 42.19
CA ILE A 592 -26.62 -57.12 41.01
C ILE A 592 -25.73 -55.87 41.09
N GLY A 593 -25.16 -55.47 39.96
CA GLY A 593 -24.20 -54.37 39.87
C GLY A 593 -22.78 -54.73 40.34
N SER A 594 -22.61 -55.74 41.20
CA SER A 594 -21.30 -56.13 41.72
C SER A 594 -20.66 -57.29 40.96
N ASN A 595 -21.42 -58.33 40.62
CA ASN A 595 -20.89 -59.52 39.95
C ASN A 595 -21.83 -60.00 38.85
N GLY A 596 -21.24 -60.55 37.78
CA GLY A 596 -21.96 -61.35 36.80
C GLY A 596 -21.63 -62.82 37.01
N TYR A 597 -22.64 -63.69 36.99
CA TYR A 597 -22.48 -65.14 37.17
C TYR A 597 -23.00 -65.90 35.96
N TRP A 598 -22.21 -66.84 35.46
CA TRP A 598 -22.57 -67.70 34.35
C TRP A 598 -22.41 -69.18 34.69
N TRP A 599 -23.38 -69.97 34.26
CA TRP A 599 -23.29 -71.43 34.38
C TRP A 599 -22.26 -72.03 33.41
N SER A 600 -21.53 -73.04 33.90
CA SER A 600 -20.95 -74.08 33.06
C SER A 600 -21.91 -75.26 32.94
N SER A 601 -21.90 -75.93 31.79
CA SER A 601 -22.62 -77.20 31.62
C SER A 601 -21.98 -78.37 32.39
N THR A 602 -20.77 -78.18 32.95
CA THR A 602 -20.05 -79.21 33.73
C THR A 602 -20.59 -79.31 35.16
N GLY A 603 -21.14 -80.48 35.51
CA GLY A 603 -21.49 -80.82 36.90
C GLY A 603 -20.27 -81.28 37.71
N PHE A 604 -20.29 -81.04 39.03
CA PHE A 604 -19.23 -81.50 39.94
C PHE A 604 -19.68 -82.65 40.84
N SER A 605 -20.86 -82.53 41.47
CA SER A 605 -21.45 -83.55 42.32
C SER A 605 -22.95 -83.71 42.03
N SER A 606 -23.70 -84.45 42.87
CA SER A 606 -25.16 -84.49 42.79
C SER A 606 -25.78 -83.12 43.01
N GLU A 607 -25.20 -82.31 43.90
CA GLU A 607 -25.73 -81.02 44.35
C GLU A 607 -25.05 -79.81 43.69
N ASN A 608 -23.77 -79.94 43.31
CA ASN A 608 -22.97 -78.81 42.84
C ASN A 608 -22.59 -78.89 41.37
N ALA A 609 -22.40 -77.73 40.75
CA ALA A 609 -21.91 -77.54 39.40
C ALA A 609 -20.90 -76.39 39.33
N TRP A 610 -20.15 -76.35 38.22
CA TRP A 610 -19.22 -75.26 37.96
C TRP A 610 -19.96 -73.99 37.53
N TYR A 611 -19.54 -72.85 38.06
CA TYR A 611 -19.96 -71.52 37.61
C TYR A 611 -18.74 -70.60 37.53
N TRP A 612 -18.91 -69.53 36.76
CA TRP A 612 -17.90 -68.54 36.46
C TRP A 612 -18.42 -67.17 36.83
N ASP A 613 -17.58 -66.33 37.43
CA ASP A 613 -17.95 -64.99 37.83
C ASP A 613 -16.88 -63.95 37.52
N VAL A 614 -17.36 -62.73 37.24
CA VAL A 614 -16.52 -61.54 37.12
C VAL A 614 -17.06 -60.47 38.04
N GLY A 615 -16.18 -59.83 38.79
CA GLY A 615 -16.51 -58.83 39.80
C GLY A 615 -16.10 -57.41 39.42
N PHE A 616 -16.73 -56.44 40.08
CA PHE A 616 -16.50 -55.02 39.86
C PHE A 616 -15.16 -54.52 40.45
N ASP A 617 -14.59 -55.20 41.44
CA ASP A 617 -13.42 -54.75 42.21
C ASP A 617 -12.10 -55.38 41.77
N HIS A 618 -12.12 -56.42 40.93
CA HIS A 618 -10.94 -57.10 40.38
C HIS A 618 -10.97 -57.23 38.85
N GLU A 619 -9.81 -57.58 38.28
CA GLU A 619 -9.61 -57.72 36.82
C GLU A 619 -9.60 -59.17 36.36
N ASP A 620 -9.54 -60.14 37.27
CA ASP A 620 -9.52 -61.56 36.95
C ASP A 620 -10.93 -62.17 36.88
N VAL A 621 -11.02 -63.36 36.31
CA VAL A 621 -12.24 -64.19 36.35
C VAL A 621 -12.09 -65.21 37.47
N TYR A 622 -13.12 -65.33 38.30
CA TYR A 622 -13.20 -66.37 39.33
C TYR A 622 -14.15 -67.47 38.89
N TYR A 623 -13.94 -68.66 39.44
CA TYR A 623 -14.77 -69.83 39.15
C TYR A 623 -14.73 -70.78 40.33
N SER A 624 -15.82 -71.52 40.53
CA SER A 624 -15.96 -72.45 41.63
C SER A 624 -16.88 -73.61 41.26
N ASN A 625 -16.58 -74.78 41.80
CA ASN A 625 -17.36 -76.00 41.67
C ASN A 625 -18.37 -76.21 42.81
N TYR A 626 -18.51 -75.23 43.70
CA TYR A 626 -19.46 -75.25 44.81
C TYR A 626 -20.77 -74.53 44.52
N GLY A 627 -21.03 -74.15 43.26
CA GLY A 627 -22.31 -73.54 42.89
C GLY A 627 -23.43 -74.55 43.02
N LEU A 628 -24.47 -74.24 43.79
CA LEU A 628 -25.57 -75.16 44.01
C LEU A 628 -26.39 -75.23 42.73
N LYS A 629 -26.73 -76.44 42.26
CA LYS A 629 -27.54 -76.61 41.04
C LYS A 629 -28.92 -75.94 41.12
N THR A 630 -29.35 -75.62 42.33
CA THR A 630 -30.58 -74.90 42.66
C THR A 630 -30.44 -73.38 42.56
N ASP A 631 -29.22 -72.84 42.47
CA ASP A 631 -28.99 -71.41 42.21
C ASP A 631 -29.41 -71.05 40.78
N GLY A 632 -29.67 -69.77 40.52
CA GLY A 632 -30.05 -69.21 39.23
C GLY A 632 -28.98 -68.27 38.70
N ASN A 633 -28.21 -68.71 37.69
CA ASN A 633 -27.17 -67.91 37.05
C ASN A 633 -27.54 -67.59 35.59
N SER A 634 -26.86 -66.61 35.01
CA SER A 634 -27.00 -66.30 33.58
C SER A 634 -26.41 -67.40 32.72
N VAL A 635 -26.79 -67.42 31.44
CA VAL A 635 -26.26 -68.37 30.46
C VAL A 635 -25.73 -67.60 29.26
N ARG A 636 -24.54 -67.96 28.82
CA ARG A 636 -23.97 -67.54 27.54
C ARG A 636 -23.83 -68.76 26.64
N CYS A 637 -24.08 -68.61 25.34
CA CYS A 637 -23.92 -69.72 24.42
C CYS A 637 -22.67 -69.56 23.55
N PHE A 638 -22.16 -70.70 23.16
CA PHE A 638 -20.91 -70.90 22.47
C PHE A 638 -21.16 -71.75 21.23
N ARG A 639 -20.35 -71.55 20.19
CA ARG A 639 -20.31 -72.39 18.99
C ARG A 639 -18.88 -72.70 18.60
N ASP A 640 -18.66 -73.96 18.29
CA ASP A 640 -17.40 -74.52 17.81
C ASP A 640 -16.86 -73.88 16.53
#